data_AF-A0AA88XE93-F1
#
_entry.id   AF-A0AA88XE93-F1
#
_cell.length_a   1.000
_cell.length_b   1.000
_cell.length_c   1.000
_cell.angle_alpha   90.00
_cell.angle_beta   90.00
_cell.angle_gamma   90.00
#
_symmetry.space_group_name_H-M   'P 1'
#
loop_
_entity.id
_entity.type
_entity.pdbx_description
1 polymer ?
#
loop_
_entity_poly.entity_id
_entity_poly.type
_entity_poly.pdbx_seq_one_letter_code
_entity_poly.pdbx_strand_id
1 'polypeptide(L)'
;MAEWQDVAEWETISTSGMEWNVFLRELHDAIQQQLTESHVQYFSDLSEAEKELFMQRATKALEGGSAYTNLYKKVSVLMDQNLNEEVSRQLLEDAPMDTKSDLIIENAEEGALSLLRKWPDMKDKLHICLNQPLPLPLRQTAWRLHLNNSRVRKQYIDLLSANPRAAISEYDYEISQRCEQLIKSEPTLADLRGSVGIFYGMKAVLSYYHSSMKTKNRLRDVDHLLIVPFMHVSAPNISKKEPPPGRVVALLVEEFKTFMEGRPGFVIDSGSEAHTDEVMAFVDKVAKMLQAKHPDACKVIAEKYSPSKEKIVATETGSFALLTEALLSVVRPMIRSMFVTYLKPDTLLYVWDQYVIGQDTPGFPTEWLTIVTVTILGLVKEKLKEANSPAAMEKILKEEVPKLTIPQLQYEVKQHHYKELYSMLTRDSKAAVPVLDPTQALHPPWRHWYNDVIPPYTKPQDRRKAREEREAERERFLQQQKDLETHRREQDARDRRDEEEEYLRMAAADRQRVEQERIRLEEQIEEERRRRLEAEQRAADEIEQLKRQIAALQNQKPCVKPKKYVFTLNEGVGRMRGRWVGGGAEGGGWKGAEGGRKGEIRVKGREERGRWWEGERDTLCLPPPPLIYLIQEKIQSPHVYILQPTPSPIPSRASYISRILIPPPPSRASRPPTVPAVIPVPRTPTPAKTPVEQKNQIVTDFLQRVLLGVNKVAHADSFPREKAELDGETEGYLQQNVKDIKRAQKEIFGHYLKPGEFDGMDPKRQQETSEKMIKLMQKWREERRAKDLEEHDGKDF
;
A
#
# COMPACT_ATOMS: atom_id res chain seq x y z
N MET A 1 13.45 23.07 -27.05
CA MET A 1 12.44 23.69 -27.93
C MET A 1 11.80 22.70 -28.91
N ALA A 2 12.35 21.50 -29.15
CA ALA A 2 11.69 20.48 -29.96
C ALA A 2 10.62 19.65 -29.21
N GLU A 3 10.74 19.49 -27.88
CA GLU A 3 9.87 18.64 -27.03
C GLU A 3 8.39 19.10 -26.88
N TRP A 4 7.92 20.07 -27.68
CA TRP A 4 6.58 20.69 -27.49
C TRP A 4 5.65 20.60 -28.70
N GLN A 5 6.08 20.00 -29.83
CA GLN A 5 5.20 19.86 -31.00
C GLN A 5 4.30 18.61 -30.92
N ASP A 6 4.80 17.47 -30.47
CA ASP A 6 3.99 16.24 -30.38
C ASP A 6 2.90 16.32 -29.30
N VAL A 7 3.18 16.97 -28.17
CA VAL A 7 2.15 17.20 -27.14
C VAL A 7 1.05 18.13 -27.67
N ALA A 8 1.38 19.07 -28.56
CA ALA A 8 0.41 19.96 -29.19
C ALA A 8 -0.45 19.24 -30.25
N GLU A 9 0.10 18.31 -31.03
CA GLU A 9 -0.72 17.45 -31.90
C GLU A 9 -1.62 16.51 -31.11
N TRP A 10 -1.10 15.88 -30.04
CA TRP A 10 -1.93 15.07 -29.14
C TRP A 10 -3.04 15.90 -28.48
N GLU A 11 -2.76 17.12 -28.00
CA GLU A 11 -3.81 18.02 -27.48
C GLU A 11 -4.79 18.46 -28.57
N THR A 12 -4.34 18.68 -29.81
CA THR A 12 -5.23 19.01 -30.93
C THR A 12 -6.17 17.83 -31.23
N ILE A 13 -5.66 16.59 -31.25
CA ILE A 13 -6.46 15.38 -31.52
C ILE A 13 -7.37 15.05 -30.32
N SER A 14 -6.88 15.17 -29.09
CA SER A 14 -7.62 14.91 -27.84
C SER A 14 -8.49 16.09 -27.37
N THR A 15 -8.69 17.12 -28.19
CA THR A 15 -9.66 18.19 -27.95
C THR A 15 -10.52 18.52 -29.16
N SER A 16 -10.03 18.26 -30.38
CA SER A 16 -10.67 18.67 -31.64
C SER A 16 -11.05 17.51 -32.58
N GLY A 17 -10.59 16.28 -32.33
CA GLY A 17 -10.90 15.12 -33.19
C GLY A 17 -12.40 14.80 -33.27
N MET A 18 -12.88 14.30 -34.42
CA MET A 18 -14.30 13.95 -34.60
C MET A 18 -14.71 12.83 -33.65
N GLU A 19 -13.89 11.79 -33.54
CA GLU A 19 -14.07 10.63 -32.67
C GLU A 19 -14.06 11.04 -31.20
N TRP A 20 -13.18 11.97 -30.81
CA TRP A 20 -13.11 12.54 -29.47
C TRP A 20 -14.36 13.36 -29.13
N ASN A 21 -14.85 14.18 -30.05
CA ASN A 21 -16.07 14.97 -29.87
C ASN A 21 -17.35 14.13 -29.83
N VAL A 22 -17.39 13.01 -30.57
CA VAL A 22 -18.49 12.02 -30.47
C VAL A 22 -18.42 11.32 -29.11
N PHE A 23 -17.23 10.88 -28.68
CA PHE A 23 -17.02 10.26 -27.38
C PHE A 23 -17.39 11.18 -26.20
N LEU A 24 -16.94 12.44 -26.20
CA LEU A 24 -17.29 13.42 -25.17
C LEU A 24 -18.80 13.67 -25.09
N ARG A 25 -19.51 13.64 -26.23
CA ARG A 25 -20.97 13.82 -26.24
C ARG A 25 -21.67 12.65 -25.55
N GLU A 26 -21.36 11.42 -25.95
CA GLU A 26 -21.92 10.23 -25.29
C GLU A 26 -21.55 10.18 -23.81
N LEU A 27 -20.37 10.71 -23.42
CA LEU A 27 -19.96 10.85 -22.02
C LEU A 27 -20.80 11.86 -21.26
N HIS A 28 -21.03 13.05 -21.82
CA HIS A 28 -21.96 14.02 -21.22
C HIS A 28 -23.37 13.46 -21.07
N ASP A 29 -23.88 12.74 -22.09
CA ASP A 29 -25.20 12.11 -22.03
C ASP A 29 -25.26 11.04 -20.90
N ALA A 30 -24.21 10.21 -20.75
CA ALA A 30 -24.13 9.21 -19.70
C ALA A 30 -24.00 9.81 -18.27
N ILE A 31 -23.28 10.93 -18.11
CA ILE A 31 -23.22 11.68 -16.85
C ILE A 31 -24.60 12.26 -16.53
N GLN A 32 -25.25 12.88 -17.52
CA GLN A 32 -26.55 13.52 -17.35
C GLN A 32 -27.65 12.50 -16.99
N GLN A 33 -27.58 11.29 -17.56
CA GLN A 33 -28.45 10.18 -17.16
C GLN A 33 -28.24 9.83 -15.68
N GLN A 34 -26.99 9.70 -15.21
CA GLN A 34 -26.72 9.34 -13.82
C GLN A 34 -27.07 10.44 -12.81
N LEU A 35 -26.91 11.71 -13.17
CA LEU A 35 -27.39 12.84 -12.37
C LEU A 35 -28.91 12.76 -12.21
N THR A 36 -29.63 12.47 -13.31
CA THR A 36 -31.08 12.30 -13.32
C THR A 36 -31.53 11.10 -12.46
N GLU A 37 -30.85 9.95 -12.58
CA GLU A 37 -31.12 8.74 -11.80
C GLU A 37 -30.78 8.88 -10.31
N SER A 38 -29.79 9.73 -9.97
CA SER A 38 -29.37 10.01 -8.59
C SER A 38 -30.08 11.23 -7.98
N HIS A 39 -31.04 11.84 -8.69
CA HIS A 39 -31.75 13.06 -8.30
C HIS A 39 -30.86 14.29 -8.00
N VAL A 40 -29.67 14.36 -8.62
CA VAL A 40 -28.75 15.50 -8.54
C VAL A 40 -29.03 16.46 -9.72
N GLN A 41 -29.21 17.75 -9.45
CA GLN A 41 -29.57 18.71 -10.50
C GLN A 41 -28.38 19.12 -11.37
N TYR A 42 -27.22 19.40 -10.77
CA TYR A 42 -26.03 19.82 -11.50
C TYR A 42 -24.77 19.06 -11.05
N PHE A 43 -23.89 18.77 -12.01
CA PHE A 43 -22.59 18.13 -11.73
C PHE A 43 -21.69 18.98 -10.81
N SER A 44 -21.92 20.30 -10.75
CA SER A 44 -21.26 21.22 -9.82
C SER A 44 -21.52 20.93 -8.35
N ASP A 45 -22.65 20.30 -8.05
CA ASP A 45 -23.17 20.12 -6.69
C ASP A 45 -22.54 18.91 -5.99
N LEU A 46 -21.83 18.07 -6.75
CA LEU A 46 -21.06 16.91 -6.29
C LEU A 46 -19.73 17.36 -5.66
N SER A 47 -19.25 16.65 -4.64
CA SER A 47 -17.85 16.73 -4.20
C SER A 47 -16.90 16.16 -5.25
N GLU A 48 -15.60 16.49 -5.19
CA GLU A 48 -14.63 16.00 -6.20
C GLU A 48 -14.55 14.47 -6.28
N ALA A 49 -14.67 13.76 -5.15
CA ALA A 49 -14.72 12.29 -5.13
C ALA A 49 -16.00 11.73 -5.77
N GLU A 50 -17.14 12.42 -5.63
CA GLU A 50 -18.39 12.04 -6.29
C GLU A 50 -18.36 12.38 -7.77
N LYS A 51 -17.79 13.53 -8.18
CA LYS A 51 -17.54 13.86 -9.59
C LYS A 51 -16.69 12.78 -10.24
N GLU A 52 -15.60 12.36 -9.58
CA GLU A 52 -14.75 11.28 -10.07
C GLU A 52 -15.55 9.98 -10.21
N LEU A 53 -16.33 9.58 -9.20
CA LEU A 53 -17.16 8.38 -9.24
C LEU A 53 -18.22 8.41 -10.35
N PHE A 54 -18.86 9.57 -10.59
CA PHE A 54 -19.82 9.76 -11.68
C PHE A 54 -19.14 9.72 -13.05
N MET A 55 -17.99 10.37 -13.22
CA MET A 55 -17.17 10.27 -14.45
C MET A 55 -16.78 8.81 -14.72
N GLN A 56 -16.27 8.11 -13.70
CA GLN A 56 -15.94 6.69 -13.75
C GLN A 56 -17.14 5.86 -14.23
N ARG A 57 -18.28 5.94 -13.52
CA ARG A 57 -19.49 5.21 -13.90
C ARG A 57 -20.02 5.57 -15.28
N ALA A 58 -19.98 6.84 -15.69
CA ALA A 58 -20.61 7.33 -16.92
C ALA A 58 -20.01 6.68 -18.16
N THR A 59 -18.69 6.74 -18.32
CA THR A 59 -18.07 5.99 -19.43
C THR A 59 -18.04 4.48 -19.18
N LYS A 60 -18.37 3.97 -17.97
CA LYS A 60 -18.61 2.53 -17.79
C LYS A 60 -19.69 1.99 -18.72
N ALA A 61 -20.62 2.86 -19.11
CA ALA A 61 -21.65 2.57 -20.09
C ALA A 61 -21.21 2.74 -21.56
N LEU A 62 -20.01 3.28 -21.83
CA LEU A 62 -19.53 3.61 -23.19
C LEU A 62 -18.42 2.71 -23.71
N GLU A 63 -17.62 2.05 -22.87
CA GLU A 63 -16.73 1.01 -23.41
C GLU A 63 -17.52 -0.16 -24.00
N GLY A 64 -16.97 -0.82 -25.02
CA GLY A 64 -17.73 -1.70 -25.91
C GLY A 64 -18.67 -0.95 -26.87
N GLY A 65 -18.99 0.33 -26.59
CA GLY A 65 -19.72 1.22 -27.49
C GLY A 65 -18.91 1.61 -28.73
N SER A 66 -19.62 2.05 -29.77
CA SER A 66 -19.01 2.37 -31.06
C SER A 66 -18.12 3.61 -31.00
N ALA A 67 -18.52 4.67 -30.27
CA ALA A 67 -17.72 5.88 -30.10
C ALA A 67 -16.37 5.59 -29.43
N TYR A 68 -16.39 4.81 -28.33
CA TYR A 68 -15.16 4.34 -27.70
C TYR A 68 -14.30 3.53 -28.65
N THR A 69 -14.86 2.49 -29.27
CA THR A 69 -14.08 1.58 -30.12
C THR A 69 -13.43 2.33 -31.28
N ASN A 70 -14.12 3.32 -31.85
CA ASN A 70 -13.59 4.20 -32.89
C ASN A 70 -12.49 5.13 -32.36
N LEU A 71 -12.70 5.79 -31.21
CA LEU A 71 -11.68 6.62 -30.57
C LEU A 71 -10.43 5.82 -30.22
N TYR A 72 -10.58 4.68 -29.53
CA TYR A 72 -9.50 3.76 -29.17
C TYR A 72 -8.73 3.29 -30.41
N LYS A 73 -9.44 2.89 -31.49
CA LYS A 73 -8.80 2.49 -32.74
C LYS A 73 -8.03 3.63 -33.40
N LYS A 74 -8.59 4.85 -33.40
CA LYS A 74 -7.93 6.04 -33.96
C LYS A 74 -6.69 6.41 -33.16
N VAL A 75 -6.78 6.42 -31.84
CA VAL A 75 -5.66 6.63 -30.90
C VAL A 75 -4.57 5.58 -31.10
N SER A 76 -4.94 4.29 -31.18
CA SER A 76 -3.98 3.20 -31.42
C SER A 76 -3.23 3.36 -32.73
N VAL A 77 -3.94 3.63 -33.84
CA VAL A 77 -3.33 3.80 -35.17
C VAL A 77 -2.38 5.00 -35.19
N LEU A 78 -2.77 6.13 -34.60
CA LEU A 78 -1.90 7.32 -34.51
C LEU A 78 -0.64 7.05 -33.68
N MET A 79 -0.80 6.36 -32.55
CA MET A 79 0.33 5.99 -31.69
C MET A 79 1.31 5.04 -32.38
N ASP A 80 0.81 4.03 -33.10
CA ASP A 80 1.62 3.11 -33.90
C ASP A 80 2.29 3.82 -35.09
N GLN A 81 1.62 4.81 -35.71
CA GLN A 81 2.16 5.65 -36.78
C GLN A 81 3.31 6.53 -36.27
N ASN A 82 3.07 7.36 -35.26
CA ASN A 82 4.08 8.27 -34.71
C ASN A 82 5.30 7.51 -34.17
N LEU A 83 5.10 6.36 -33.51
CA LEU A 83 6.19 5.50 -33.03
C LEU A 83 7.04 4.97 -34.20
N ASN A 84 6.41 4.50 -35.28
CA ASN A 84 7.16 4.00 -36.44
C ASN A 84 7.79 5.13 -37.26
N GLU A 85 7.19 6.31 -37.33
CA GLU A 85 7.78 7.51 -37.95
C GLU A 85 9.03 7.99 -37.19
N GLU A 86 8.96 8.07 -35.87
CA GLU A 86 10.09 8.50 -35.03
C GLU A 86 11.24 7.47 -35.06
N VAL A 87 10.93 6.17 -34.96
CA VAL A 87 11.94 5.11 -35.15
C VAL A 87 12.53 5.15 -36.56
N SER A 88 11.72 5.42 -37.60
CA SER A 88 12.23 5.59 -38.96
C SER A 88 13.12 6.83 -39.08
N ARG A 89 12.82 7.91 -38.36
CA ARG A 89 13.62 9.14 -38.30
C ARG A 89 14.99 8.86 -37.67
N GLN A 90 15.02 8.16 -36.53
CA GLN A 90 16.25 7.80 -35.81
C GLN A 90 17.12 6.82 -36.62
N LEU A 91 16.52 5.83 -37.31
CA LEU A 91 17.23 4.94 -38.24
C LEU A 91 17.83 5.65 -39.48
N LEU A 92 17.40 6.89 -39.76
CA LEU A 92 17.94 7.71 -40.85
C LEU A 92 19.08 8.65 -40.40
N GLU A 93 19.38 8.73 -39.10
CA GLU A 93 20.51 9.49 -38.56
C GLU A 93 21.86 8.83 -38.91
N ASP A 94 22.96 9.58 -38.82
CA ASP A 94 24.28 9.10 -39.22
C ASP A 94 24.82 8.06 -38.21
N ALA A 95 24.84 6.80 -38.64
CA ALA A 95 25.28 5.61 -37.89
C ALA A 95 24.40 5.26 -36.67
N PRO A 96 23.17 4.72 -36.90
CA PRO A 96 22.38 4.12 -35.81
C PRO A 96 23.15 2.95 -35.21
N MET A 97 23.38 3.01 -33.89
CA MET A 97 24.05 1.96 -33.12
C MET A 97 23.08 0.85 -32.68
N ASP A 98 21.79 1.16 -32.68
CA ASP A 98 20.72 0.37 -32.08
C ASP A 98 19.79 -0.21 -33.17
N THR A 99 19.17 -1.36 -32.91
CA THR A 99 18.27 -1.98 -33.90
C THR A 99 16.93 -1.26 -33.97
N LYS A 100 16.16 -1.48 -35.05
CA LYS A 100 14.76 -1.02 -35.12
C LYS A 100 13.95 -1.44 -33.89
N SER A 101 14.25 -2.62 -33.34
CA SER A 101 13.52 -3.17 -32.19
C SER A 101 13.92 -2.53 -30.85
N ASP A 102 15.17 -2.11 -30.70
CA ASP A 102 15.66 -1.37 -29.53
C ASP A 102 15.09 0.06 -29.52
N LEU A 103 15.10 0.74 -30.67
CA LEU A 103 14.50 2.07 -30.82
C LEU A 103 12.98 2.04 -30.57
N ILE A 104 12.26 0.99 -30.99
CA ILE A 104 10.85 0.80 -30.65
C ILE A 104 10.66 0.70 -29.13
N ILE A 105 11.52 -0.04 -28.42
CA ILE A 105 11.47 -0.13 -26.95
C ILE A 105 11.73 1.25 -26.33
N GLU A 106 12.79 1.95 -26.73
CA GLU A 106 13.22 3.19 -26.09
C GLU A 106 12.18 4.30 -26.23
N ASN A 107 11.68 4.53 -27.46
CA ASN A 107 10.62 5.52 -27.71
C ASN A 107 9.30 5.14 -27.00
N ALA A 108 8.99 3.84 -26.88
CA ALA A 108 7.81 3.39 -26.15
C ALA A 108 7.98 3.54 -24.62
N GLU A 109 9.17 3.27 -24.08
CA GLU A 109 9.51 3.57 -22.68
C GLU A 109 9.43 5.07 -22.40
N GLU A 110 10.02 5.93 -23.25
CA GLU A 110 9.94 7.38 -23.09
C GLU A 110 8.50 7.89 -23.12
N GLY A 111 7.68 7.40 -24.05
CA GLY A 111 6.24 7.66 -24.05
C GLY A 111 5.59 7.27 -22.72
N ALA A 112 5.95 6.13 -22.13
CA ALA A 112 5.33 5.63 -20.91
C ALA A 112 5.72 6.49 -19.71
N LEU A 113 7.00 6.87 -19.65
CA LEU A 113 7.53 7.81 -18.67
C LEU A 113 6.87 9.18 -18.79
N SER A 114 6.65 9.68 -20.01
CA SER A 114 5.99 10.96 -20.27
C SER A 114 4.54 10.96 -19.76
N LEU A 115 3.76 9.91 -20.09
CA LEU A 115 2.38 9.76 -19.63
C LEU A 115 2.29 9.61 -18.10
N LEU A 116 3.18 8.83 -17.48
CA LEU A 116 3.24 8.65 -16.02
C LEU A 116 3.72 9.91 -15.27
N ARG A 117 4.58 10.73 -15.89
CA ARG A 117 4.98 12.04 -15.35
C ARG A 117 3.86 13.08 -15.49
N LYS A 118 3.10 13.07 -16.60
CA LYS A 118 1.95 13.97 -16.83
C LYS A 118 0.76 13.59 -15.95
N TRP A 119 0.59 12.30 -15.63
CA TRP A 119 -0.53 11.78 -14.84
C TRP A 119 -0.07 10.78 -13.75
N PRO A 120 0.52 11.27 -12.65
CA PRO A 120 1.07 10.43 -11.58
C PRO A 120 0.02 9.53 -10.89
N ASP A 121 -1.25 9.96 -10.88
CA ASP A 121 -2.37 9.21 -10.31
C ASP A 121 -2.68 7.91 -11.10
N MET A 122 -2.04 7.70 -12.25
CA MET A 122 -2.13 6.48 -13.05
C MET A 122 -1.10 5.42 -12.65
N LYS A 123 -0.40 5.58 -11.51
CA LYS A 123 0.60 4.62 -11.01
C LYS A 123 0.06 3.18 -10.93
N ASP A 124 -1.20 2.99 -10.56
CA ASP A 124 -1.88 1.68 -10.50
C ASP A 124 -1.95 0.96 -11.85
N LYS A 125 -1.63 1.63 -12.97
CA LYS A 125 -1.50 0.96 -14.27
C LYS A 125 -0.26 0.09 -14.35
N LEU A 126 0.75 0.36 -13.54
CA LEU A 126 1.94 -0.47 -13.39
C LEU A 126 1.62 -1.86 -12.83
N HIS A 127 0.41 -2.10 -12.29
CA HIS A 127 -0.09 -3.44 -11.97
C HIS A 127 -0.10 -4.38 -13.19
N ILE A 128 -0.09 -3.83 -14.41
CA ILE A 128 0.10 -4.59 -15.65
C ILE A 128 1.47 -5.27 -15.75
N CYS A 129 2.49 -4.67 -15.13
CA CYS A 129 3.85 -5.19 -15.03
C CYS A 129 3.98 -6.26 -13.94
N LEU A 130 2.87 -6.77 -13.40
CA LEU A 130 2.87 -7.91 -12.50
C LEU A 130 3.64 -9.07 -13.13
N ASN A 131 4.58 -9.62 -12.37
CA ASN A 131 5.45 -10.71 -12.77
C ASN A 131 6.35 -10.40 -13.98
N GLN A 132 6.72 -9.12 -14.19
CA GLN A 132 7.63 -8.68 -15.25
C GLN A 132 8.76 -7.79 -14.70
N PRO A 133 9.99 -7.91 -15.23
CA PRO A 133 11.08 -6.99 -14.87
C PRO A 133 10.80 -5.59 -15.43
N LEU A 134 11.08 -4.55 -14.64
CA LEU A 134 11.02 -3.18 -15.12
C LEU A 134 12.37 -2.77 -15.76
N PRO A 135 12.35 -2.06 -16.91
CA PRO A 135 13.48 -1.24 -17.34
C PRO A 135 13.88 -0.22 -16.26
N LEU A 136 15.14 0.23 -16.26
CA LEU A 136 15.66 1.07 -15.18
C LEU A 136 15.01 2.47 -15.08
N PRO A 137 14.78 3.21 -16.19
CA PRO A 137 14.06 4.48 -16.12
C PRO A 137 12.59 4.32 -15.67
N LEU A 138 11.90 3.28 -16.16
CA LEU A 138 10.55 2.92 -15.69
C LEU A 138 10.55 2.56 -14.20
N ARG A 139 11.53 1.79 -13.72
CA ARG A 139 11.71 1.47 -12.29
C ARG A 139 11.87 2.72 -11.43
N GLN A 140 12.75 3.64 -11.81
CA GLN A 140 12.95 4.91 -11.10
C GLN A 140 11.64 5.71 -10.99
N THR A 141 10.83 5.70 -12.04
CA THR A 141 9.56 6.42 -12.07
C THR A 141 8.48 5.70 -11.27
N ALA A 142 8.35 4.38 -11.40
CA ALA A 142 7.43 3.53 -10.64
C ALA A 142 7.67 3.67 -9.13
N TRP A 143 8.92 3.49 -8.68
CA TRP A 143 9.27 3.58 -7.27
C TRP A 143 8.98 4.97 -6.71
N ARG A 144 9.33 6.04 -7.45
CA ARG A 144 9.02 7.42 -7.06
C ARG A 144 7.53 7.69 -6.96
N LEU A 145 6.70 7.12 -7.85
CA LEU A 145 5.25 7.32 -7.83
C LEU A 145 4.59 6.60 -6.64
N HIS A 146 4.97 5.35 -6.38
CA HIS A 146 4.41 4.58 -5.27
C HIS A 146 4.95 5.06 -3.90
N LEU A 147 6.22 5.51 -3.81
CA LEU A 147 6.86 6.00 -2.58
C LEU A 147 6.87 7.53 -2.42
N ASN A 148 6.06 8.25 -3.20
CA ASN A 148 5.96 9.72 -3.14
C ASN A 148 5.43 10.18 -1.76
N ASN A 149 6.18 11.04 -1.08
CA ASN A 149 5.79 11.61 0.21
C ASN A 149 6.40 12.99 0.38
N SER A 150 5.83 13.95 -0.35
CA SER A 150 6.29 15.35 -0.40
C SER A 150 6.44 15.99 1.00
N ARG A 151 5.70 15.51 2.01
CA ARG A 151 5.82 15.93 3.41
C ARG A 151 7.19 15.53 4.00
N VAL A 152 7.67 14.31 3.76
CA VAL A 152 9.01 13.87 4.20
C VAL A 152 10.09 14.68 3.49
N ARG A 153 10.00 14.79 2.15
CA ARG A 153 10.97 15.59 1.37
C ARG A 153 11.04 17.03 1.87
N LYS A 154 9.89 17.66 2.12
CA LYS A 154 9.81 19.01 2.69
C LYS A 154 10.43 19.08 4.09
N GLN A 155 10.10 18.15 4.99
CA GLN A 155 10.70 18.12 6.35
C GLN A 155 12.22 18.01 6.32
N TYR A 156 12.78 17.25 5.37
CA TYR A 156 14.23 17.15 5.18
C TYR A 156 14.85 18.47 4.70
N ILE A 157 14.27 19.09 3.65
CA ILE A 157 14.75 20.36 3.08
C ILE A 157 14.62 21.51 4.10
N ASP A 158 13.48 21.60 4.78
CA ASP A 158 13.24 22.59 5.84
C ASP A 158 14.27 22.41 6.97
N LEU A 159 14.58 21.18 7.39
CA LEU A 159 15.60 20.90 8.40
C LEU A 159 17.01 21.28 7.92
N LEU A 160 17.37 20.98 6.67
CA LEU A 160 18.66 21.39 6.10
C LEU A 160 18.81 22.91 6.03
N SER A 161 17.73 23.65 5.72
CA SER A 161 17.78 25.11 5.69
C SER A 161 17.87 25.75 7.08
N ALA A 162 17.18 25.19 8.07
CA ALA A 162 17.11 25.75 9.42
C ALA A 162 18.29 25.32 10.33
N ASN A 163 18.67 24.04 10.27
CA ASN A 163 19.77 23.48 11.07
C ASN A 163 20.33 22.20 10.41
N PRO A 164 21.30 22.31 9.49
CA PRO A 164 21.91 21.15 8.82
C PRO A 164 22.46 20.09 9.79
N ARG A 165 22.95 20.50 10.97
CA ARG A 165 23.52 19.58 11.96
C ARG A 165 22.48 18.67 12.59
N ALA A 166 21.21 19.05 12.62
CA ALA A 166 20.12 18.20 13.12
C ALA A 166 19.72 17.09 12.14
N ALA A 167 20.13 17.16 10.86
CA ALA A 167 20.03 16.06 9.91
C ALA A 167 21.17 15.02 10.06
N ILE A 168 22.15 15.29 10.93
CA ILE A 168 23.29 14.41 11.20
C ILE A 168 23.00 13.58 12.45
N SER A 169 23.16 12.26 12.35
CA SER A 169 23.02 11.33 13.47
C SER A 169 24.14 11.48 14.49
N GLU A 170 23.86 11.27 15.78
CA GLU A 170 24.89 11.12 16.82
C GLU A 170 25.80 9.89 16.58
N TYR A 171 25.35 8.92 15.76
CA TYR A 171 26.10 7.74 15.33
C TYR A 171 26.62 7.83 13.88
N ASP A 172 26.68 9.02 13.28
CA ASP A 172 27.08 9.23 11.87
C ASP A 172 28.43 8.57 11.51
N TYR A 173 29.39 8.54 12.44
CA TYR A 173 30.66 7.83 12.25
C TYR A 173 30.48 6.30 12.14
N GLU A 174 29.68 5.70 13.01
CA GLU A 174 29.39 4.25 12.97
C GLU A 174 28.59 3.89 11.70
N ILE A 175 27.59 4.71 11.33
CA ILE A 175 26.84 4.56 10.08
C ILE A 175 27.80 4.61 8.88
N SER A 176 28.77 5.53 8.89
CA SER A 176 29.81 5.63 7.85
C SER A 176 30.63 4.34 7.76
N GLN A 177 31.18 3.87 8.89
CA GLN A 177 31.98 2.64 8.93
C GLN A 177 31.18 1.42 8.45
N ARG A 178 29.90 1.31 8.84
CA ARG A 178 29.02 0.20 8.44
C ARG A 178 28.68 0.24 6.95
N CYS A 179 28.40 1.42 6.38
CA CYS A 179 28.19 1.55 4.94
C CYS A 179 29.45 1.15 4.14
N GLU A 180 30.63 1.63 4.56
CA GLU A 180 31.89 1.32 3.90
C GLU A 180 32.23 -0.18 4.01
N GLN A 181 32.04 -0.78 5.20
CA GLN A 181 32.25 -2.21 5.41
C GLN A 181 31.31 -3.03 4.52
N LEU A 182 30.00 -2.73 4.54
CA LEU A 182 28.98 -3.46 3.78
C LEU A 182 29.29 -3.49 2.28
N ILE A 183 29.55 -2.34 1.66
CA ILE A 183 29.89 -2.24 0.24
C ILE A 183 31.15 -3.06 -0.08
N LYS A 184 32.17 -3.04 0.78
CA LYS A 184 33.43 -3.76 0.57
C LYS A 184 33.31 -5.27 0.78
N SER A 185 32.61 -5.73 1.81
CA SER A 185 32.59 -7.14 2.21
C SER A 185 31.57 -7.98 1.45
N GLU A 186 30.39 -7.42 1.14
CA GLU A 186 29.28 -8.20 0.60
C GLU A 186 29.50 -8.52 -0.89
N PRO A 187 29.54 -9.80 -1.31
CA PRO A 187 29.75 -10.17 -2.71
C PRO A 187 28.63 -9.70 -3.64
N THR A 188 27.36 -9.70 -3.19
CA THR A 188 26.23 -9.27 -4.02
C THR A 188 26.24 -7.77 -4.35
N LEU A 189 27.11 -6.98 -3.69
CA LEU A 189 27.20 -5.52 -3.84
C LEU A 189 28.46 -5.08 -4.60
N ALA A 190 29.11 -6.00 -5.32
CA ALA A 190 30.38 -5.75 -6.02
C ALA A 190 30.34 -4.51 -6.93
N ASP A 191 29.22 -4.26 -7.63
CA ASP A 191 29.06 -3.17 -8.58
C ASP A 191 29.05 -1.77 -7.94
N LEU A 192 28.76 -1.69 -6.64
CA LEU A 192 28.75 -0.45 -5.87
C LEU A 192 30.14 -0.10 -5.29
N ARG A 193 31.12 -1.00 -5.39
CA ARG A 193 32.44 -0.85 -4.76
C ARG A 193 33.21 0.34 -5.34
N GLY A 194 33.83 1.11 -4.45
CA GLY A 194 34.62 2.29 -4.79
C GLY A 194 33.81 3.51 -5.24
N SER A 195 32.48 3.45 -5.28
CA SER A 195 31.64 4.59 -5.62
C SER A 195 31.51 5.57 -4.45
N VAL A 196 32.11 6.75 -4.61
CA VAL A 196 32.06 7.85 -3.63
C VAL A 196 30.62 8.32 -3.44
N GLY A 197 29.87 8.51 -4.53
CA GLY A 197 28.50 9.01 -4.48
C GLY A 197 27.53 8.04 -3.81
N ILE A 198 27.68 6.73 -4.03
CA ILE A 198 26.85 5.71 -3.38
C ILE A 198 27.12 5.67 -1.88
N PHE A 199 28.39 5.69 -1.46
CA PHE A 199 28.78 5.76 -0.05
C PHE A 199 28.17 6.98 0.66
N TYR A 200 28.34 8.18 0.11
CA TYR A 200 27.77 9.40 0.69
C TYR A 200 26.23 9.44 0.61
N GLY A 201 25.63 8.82 -0.40
CA GLY A 201 24.18 8.64 -0.51
C GLY A 201 23.61 7.78 0.61
N MET A 202 24.12 6.56 0.79
CA MET A 202 23.74 5.68 1.90
C MET A 202 23.91 6.37 3.25
N LYS A 203 25.07 6.98 3.48
CA LYS A 203 25.39 7.72 4.70
C LYS A 203 24.36 8.82 4.99
N ALA A 204 24.11 9.71 4.04
CA ALA A 204 23.24 10.87 4.25
C ALA A 204 21.78 10.45 4.54
N VAL A 205 21.28 9.45 3.81
CA VAL A 205 19.92 8.94 4.00
C VAL A 205 19.76 8.25 5.36
N LEU A 206 20.68 7.35 5.72
CA LEU A 206 20.64 6.62 6.99
C LEU A 206 20.86 7.55 8.20
N SER A 207 21.77 8.51 8.09
CA SER A 207 22.00 9.52 9.12
C SER A 207 20.74 10.33 9.43
N TYR A 208 20.06 10.84 8.39
CA TYR A 208 18.81 11.56 8.58
C TYR A 208 17.67 10.65 9.07
N TYR A 209 17.57 9.43 8.55
CA TYR A 209 16.58 8.46 9.01
C TYR A 209 16.70 8.25 10.52
N HIS A 210 17.91 7.95 11.01
CA HIS A 210 18.22 7.83 12.44
C HIS A 210 17.86 9.08 13.24
N SER A 211 18.34 10.27 12.82
CA SER A 211 18.07 11.50 13.58
C SER A 211 16.58 11.82 13.65
N SER A 212 15.82 11.48 12.58
CA SER A 212 14.37 11.66 12.52
C SER A 212 13.57 10.72 13.44
N MET A 213 14.13 9.56 13.81
CA MET A 213 13.52 8.61 14.76
C MET A 213 13.56 9.10 16.21
N LYS A 214 14.39 10.11 16.54
CA LYS A 214 14.57 10.66 17.90
C LYS A 214 14.88 9.62 18.97
N THR A 215 15.57 8.54 18.59
CA THR A 215 15.97 7.44 19.48
C THR A 215 17.47 7.46 19.73
N LYS A 216 17.88 7.03 20.93
CA LYS A 216 19.29 6.79 21.28
C LYS A 216 19.79 5.42 20.84
N ASN A 217 18.91 4.56 20.32
CA ASN A 217 19.28 3.26 19.79
C ASN A 217 20.05 3.43 18.49
N ARG A 218 21.08 2.61 18.27
CA ARG A 218 21.80 2.53 17.00
C ARG A 218 20.89 1.98 15.89
N LEU A 219 21.16 2.33 14.64
CA LEU A 219 20.59 1.62 13.49
C LEU A 219 21.03 0.15 13.50
N ARG A 220 20.15 -0.75 13.08
CA ARG A 220 20.45 -2.19 13.00
C ARG A 220 21.16 -2.47 11.67
N ASP A 221 21.88 -3.59 11.59
CA ASP A 221 22.58 -4.00 10.36
C ASP A 221 21.62 -4.07 9.14
N VAL A 222 20.40 -4.58 9.36
CA VAL A 222 19.36 -4.62 8.32
C VAL A 222 18.94 -3.24 7.81
N ASP A 223 18.92 -2.21 8.66
CA ASP A 223 18.55 -0.86 8.20
C ASP A 223 19.60 -0.35 7.18
N HIS A 224 20.86 -0.80 7.27
CA HIS A 224 21.92 -0.54 6.29
C HIS A 224 21.83 -1.43 5.03
N LEU A 225 21.22 -2.63 5.13
CA LEU A 225 20.93 -3.47 3.96
C LEU A 225 19.79 -2.87 3.12
N LEU A 226 18.73 -2.38 3.76
CA LEU A 226 17.51 -1.94 3.05
C LEU A 226 17.68 -0.64 2.23
N ILE A 227 18.74 0.14 2.43
CA ILE A 227 19.04 1.30 1.57
C ILE A 227 19.68 0.90 0.23
N VAL A 228 20.26 -0.31 0.14
CA VAL A 228 21.02 -0.78 -1.03
C VAL A 228 20.19 -0.80 -2.33
N PRO A 229 18.94 -1.29 -2.36
CA PRO A 229 18.17 -1.31 -3.60
C PRO A 229 17.93 0.11 -4.17
N PHE A 230 17.65 1.09 -3.30
CA PHE A 230 17.54 2.50 -3.69
C PHE A 230 18.83 3.06 -4.30
N MET A 231 19.99 2.61 -3.81
CA MET A 231 21.29 2.97 -4.38
C MET A 231 21.48 2.39 -5.78
N HIS A 232 21.09 1.14 -6.03
CA HIS A 232 21.12 0.56 -7.37
C HIS A 232 20.17 1.29 -8.32
N VAL A 233 18.92 1.57 -7.89
CA VAL A 233 17.92 2.29 -8.69
C VAL A 233 18.40 3.71 -9.03
N SER A 234 19.03 4.40 -8.08
CA SER A 234 19.53 5.77 -8.28
C SER A 234 20.94 5.86 -8.88
N ALA A 235 21.65 4.74 -9.08
CA ALA A 235 23.05 4.73 -9.52
C ALA A 235 23.33 5.56 -10.80
N PRO A 236 22.48 5.58 -11.85
CA PRO A 236 22.71 6.44 -13.03
C PRO A 236 22.73 7.94 -12.71
N ASN A 237 22.04 8.36 -11.65
CA ASN A 237 21.92 9.75 -11.22
C ASN A 237 23.00 10.16 -10.20
N ILE A 238 23.98 9.28 -9.92
CA ILE A 238 24.99 9.43 -8.87
C ILE A 238 26.40 9.24 -9.46
N SER A 239 27.25 10.25 -9.29
CA SER A 239 28.66 10.17 -9.71
C SER A 239 29.41 9.09 -8.92
N LYS A 240 30.20 8.26 -9.62
CA LYS A 240 31.12 7.31 -8.93
C LYS A 240 32.26 8.03 -8.21
N LYS A 241 32.58 9.29 -8.56
CA LYS A 241 33.74 10.04 -8.06
C LYS A 241 33.40 11.13 -7.05
N GLU A 242 32.15 11.58 -7.00
CA GLU A 242 31.72 12.74 -6.23
C GLU A 242 30.49 12.42 -5.36
N PRO A 243 30.28 13.12 -4.23
CA PRO A 243 29.05 13.00 -3.44
C PRO A 243 27.79 13.27 -4.29
N PRO A 244 26.65 12.66 -3.96
CA PRO A 244 25.42 12.83 -4.73
C PRO A 244 24.86 14.26 -4.55
N PRO A 245 24.29 14.88 -5.60
CA PRO A 245 23.67 16.19 -5.48
C PRO A 245 22.54 16.20 -4.45
N GLY A 246 22.39 17.29 -3.68
CA GLY A 246 21.40 17.39 -2.60
C GLY A 246 19.95 17.10 -3.04
N ARG A 247 19.59 17.41 -4.30
CA ARG A 247 18.29 17.05 -4.88
C ARG A 247 18.05 15.53 -4.98
N VAL A 248 19.11 14.75 -5.25
CA VAL A 248 19.05 13.29 -5.34
C VAL A 248 18.94 12.70 -3.93
N VAL A 249 19.70 13.23 -2.97
CA VAL A 249 19.60 12.83 -1.56
C VAL A 249 18.20 13.11 -0.99
N ALA A 250 17.59 14.24 -1.32
CA ALA A 250 16.25 14.59 -0.83
C ALA A 250 15.15 13.64 -1.35
N LEU A 251 15.27 13.16 -2.60
CA LEU A 251 14.38 12.13 -3.16
C LEU A 251 14.64 10.76 -2.52
N LEU A 252 15.90 10.37 -2.37
CA LEU A 252 16.27 9.12 -1.69
C LEU A 252 15.81 9.06 -0.23
N VAL A 253 15.87 10.19 0.50
CA VAL A 253 15.36 10.31 1.87
C VAL A 253 13.85 10.08 1.92
N GLU A 254 13.10 10.65 0.97
CA GLU A 254 11.66 10.49 0.83
C GLU A 254 11.28 9.04 0.49
N GLU A 255 11.88 8.47 -0.55
CA GLU A 255 11.62 7.10 -1.02
C GLU A 255 11.96 6.09 0.09
N PHE A 256 13.15 6.19 0.69
CA PHE A 256 13.60 5.27 1.75
C PHE A 256 12.76 5.38 3.02
N LYS A 257 12.46 6.60 3.50
CA LYS A 257 11.68 6.75 4.74
C LYS A 257 10.24 6.30 4.57
N THR A 258 9.61 6.62 3.44
CA THR A 258 8.24 6.17 3.12
C THR A 258 8.16 4.65 3.04
N PHE A 259 9.14 4.01 2.38
CA PHE A 259 9.27 2.56 2.39
C PHE A 259 9.45 2.01 3.80
N MET A 260 10.35 2.58 4.61
CA MET A 260 10.65 2.08 5.96
C MET A 260 9.46 2.17 6.92
N GLU A 261 8.58 3.15 6.72
CA GLU A 261 7.31 3.35 7.44
C GLU A 261 6.16 2.45 6.92
N GLY A 262 6.17 2.06 5.63
CA GLY A 262 5.13 1.25 4.99
C GLY A 262 5.30 -0.28 5.04
N ARG A 263 6.36 -0.80 5.68
CA ARG A 263 6.62 -2.26 5.74
C ARG A 263 5.63 -3.00 6.66
N PRO A 264 5.25 -4.25 6.34
CA PRO A 264 4.51 -5.13 7.25
C PRO A 264 5.21 -5.36 8.59
N GLY A 265 4.44 -5.51 9.67
CA GLY A 265 4.98 -5.67 11.03
C GLY A 265 5.86 -6.91 11.22
N PHE A 266 5.56 -8.01 10.52
CA PHE A 266 6.43 -9.20 10.50
C PHE A 266 7.85 -8.96 9.93
N VAL A 267 8.06 -7.91 9.12
CA VAL A 267 9.39 -7.52 8.61
C VAL A 267 10.14 -6.68 9.65
N ILE A 268 9.42 -5.95 10.51
CA ILE A 268 9.96 -4.98 11.44
C ILE A 268 10.24 -5.67 12.79
N ASP A 269 11.50 -6.05 13.04
CA ASP A 269 11.94 -6.55 14.36
C ASP A 269 11.82 -5.47 15.44
N SER A 270 10.60 -5.28 15.97
CA SER A 270 10.26 -4.42 17.10
C SER A 270 10.48 -5.11 18.45
N GLY A 271 10.48 -6.45 18.45
CA GLY A 271 10.46 -7.27 19.66
C GLY A 271 9.11 -7.27 20.40
N SER A 272 8.04 -6.73 19.80
CA SER A 272 6.69 -6.79 20.40
C SER A 272 6.04 -8.16 20.24
N GLU A 273 5.06 -8.44 21.11
CA GLU A 273 4.20 -9.63 21.03
C GLU A 273 3.48 -9.68 19.67
N ALA A 274 2.82 -8.57 19.27
CA ALA A 274 2.18 -8.44 17.96
C ALA A 274 3.11 -8.74 16.77
N HIS A 275 4.38 -8.30 16.80
CA HIS A 275 5.35 -8.67 15.76
C HIS A 275 5.65 -10.16 15.77
N THR A 276 5.76 -10.77 16.95
CA THR A 276 5.99 -12.21 17.10
C THR A 276 4.82 -13.01 16.51
N ASP A 277 3.59 -12.59 16.80
CA ASP A 277 2.37 -13.20 16.26
C ASP A 277 2.29 -13.05 14.73
N GLU A 278 2.56 -11.86 14.19
CA GLU A 278 2.59 -11.62 12.74
C GLU A 278 3.67 -12.47 12.04
N VAL A 279 4.88 -12.59 12.61
CA VAL A 279 5.94 -13.46 12.06
C VAL A 279 5.51 -14.92 12.10
N MET A 280 4.90 -15.38 13.20
CA MET A 280 4.42 -16.76 13.31
C MET A 280 3.30 -17.05 12.30
N ALA A 281 2.36 -16.12 12.10
CA ALA A 281 1.31 -16.25 11.08
C ALA A 281 1.88 -16.26 9.65
N PHE A 282 2.89 -15.44 9.36
CA PHE A 282 3.60 -15.45 8.09
C PHE A 282 4.30 -16.81 7.84
N VAL A 283 5.04 -17.31 8.83
CA VAL A 283 5.78 -18.58 8.70
C VAL A 283 4.84 -19.78 8.63
N ASP A 284 3.73 -19.79 9.38
CA ASP A 284 2.67 -20.81 9.26
C ASP A 284 2.08 -20.86 7.84
N LYS A 285 1.86 -19.69 7.22
CA LYS A 285 1.38 -19.61 5.83
C LYS A 285 2.42 -20.14 4.84
N VAL A 286 3.70 -19.75 4.98
CA VAL A 286 4.81 -20.29 4.18
C VAL A 286 4.89 -21.82 4.35
N ALA A 287 4.78 -22.33 5.58
CA ALA A 287 4.81 -23.75 5.89
C ALA A 287 3.67 -24.51 5.20
N LYS A 288 2.43 -24.01 5.26
CA LYS A 288 1.26 -24.59 4.57
C LYS A 288 1.45 -24.64 3.06
N MET A 289 1.88 -23.54 2.44
CA MET A 289 2.09 -23.48 1.00
C MET A 289 3.25 -24.36 0.52
N LEU A 290 4.35 -24.41 1.29
CA LEU A 290 5.50 -25.25 0.97
C LEU A 290 5.20 -26.74 1.18
N GLN A 291 4.47 -27.11 2.25
CA GLN A 291 4.03 -28.49 2.51
C GLN A 291 3.08 -28.99 1.42
N ALA A 292 2.19 -28.14 0.90
CA ALA A 292 1.27 -28.49 -0.18
C ALA A 292 1.99 -28.74 -1.52
N LYS A 293 3.05 -27.98 -1.83
CA LYS A 293 3.82 -28.13 -3.08
C LYS A 293 4.94 -29.18 -2.99
N HIS A 294 5.64 -29.26 -1.87
CA HIS A 294 6.93 -29.98 -1.72
C HIS A 294 6.99 -30.77 -0.39
N PRO A 295 6.05 -31.70 -0.14
CA PRO A 295 5.92 -32.39 1.15
C PRO A 295 7.19 -33.12 1.60
N ASP A 296 7.92 -33.75 0.67
CA ASP A 296 9.15 -34.48 0.97
C ASP A 296 10.28 -33.55 1.45
N ALA A 297 10.37 -32.34 0.88
CA ALA A 297 11.35 -31.35 1.30
C ALA A 297 11.01 -30.82 2.70
N CYS A 298 9.74 -30.50 2.96
CA CYS A 298 9.27 -30.09 4.28
C CYS A 298 9.52 -31.16 5.36
N LYS A 299 9.29 -32.44 5.05
CA LYS A 299 9.60 -33.54 5.96
C LYS A 299 11.09 -33.57 6.34
N VAL A 300 11.98 -33.50 5.35
CA VAL A 300 13.44 -33.44 5.60
C VAL A 300 13.83 -32.19 6.40
N ILE A 301 13.17 -31.05 6.15
CA ILE A 301 13.41 -29.80 6.89
C ILE A 301 13.00 -29.94 8.36
N ALA A 302 11.77 -30.39 8.63
CA ALA A 302 11.27 -30.60 9.99
C ALA A 302 12.13 -31.63 10.76
N GLU A 303 12.51 -32.74 10.11
CA GLU A 303 13.33 -33.79 10.72
C GLU A 303 14.77 -33.38 11.03
N LYS A 304 15.36 -32.43 10.30
CA LYS A 304 16.77 -32.06 10.47
C LYS A 304 17.01 -30.77 11.23
N TYR A 305 16.07 -29.82 11.27
CA TYR A 305 16.36 -28.45 11.71
C TYR A 305 15.44 -27.88 12.80
N SER A 306 14.47 -28.62 13.33
CA SER A 306 13.79 -28.20 14.56
C SER A 306 14.74 -28.39 15.77
N PRO A 307 15.02 -27.34 16.57
CA PRO A 307 15.73 -27.47 17.84
C PRO A 307 14.96 -28.28 18.89
N SER A 308 13.64 -28.36 18.77
CA SER A 308 12.74 -29.02 19.73
C SER A 308 12.33 -30.44 19.33
N LYS A 309 13.01 -31.05 18.35
CA LYS A 309 12.71 -32.41 17.83
C LYS A 309 12.55 -33.49 18.91
N GLU A 310 13.31 -33.42 19.99
CA GLU A 310 13.25 -34.39 21.10
C GLU A 310 12.07 -34.17 22.06
N LYS A 311 11.37 -33.04 21.96
CA LYS A 311 10.32 -32.61 22.91
C LYS A 311 8.90 -32.73 22.36
N ILE A 312 8.74 -32.89 21.05
CA ILE A 312 7.43 -32.87 20.37
C ILE A 312 7.05 -34.29 19.94
N VAL A 313 5.82 -34.70 20.31
CA VAL A 313 5.28 -36.03 20.01
C VAL A 313 5.08 -36.20 18.50
N ALA A 314 5.35 -37.40 17.98
CA ALA A 314 5.17 -37.76 16.57
C ALA A 314 3.68 -37.89 16.17
N THR A 315 2.97 -36.76 16.17
CA THR A 315 1.64 -36.59 15.56
C THR A 315 1.74 -35.69 14.32
N GLU A 316 0.73 -35.68 13.46
CA GLU A 316 0.71 -34.78 12.28
C GLU A 316 0.81 -33.31 12.71
N THR A 317 0.07 -32.92 13.75
CA THR A 317 0.12 -31.57 14.35
C THR A 317 1.51 -31.26 14.92
N GLY A 318 2.16 -32.24 15.55
CA GLY A 318 3.53 -32.10 16.06
C GLY A 318 4.55 -31.93 14.93
N SER A 319 4.42 -32.73 13.85
CA SER A 319 5.29 -32.63 12.68
C SER A 319 5.16 -31.28 11.96
N PHE A 320 3.95 -30.72 11.89
CA PHE A 320 3.73 -29.39 11.35
C PHE A 320 4.28 -28.28 12.27
N ALA A 321 4.17 -28.41 13.59
CA ALA A 321 4.79 -27.47 14.53
C ALA A 321 6.33 -27.47 14.42
N LEU A 322 6.95 -28.65 14.28
CA LEU A 322 8.39 -28.81 14.02
C LEU A 322 8.81 -28.12 12.71
N LEU A 323 7.99 -28.22 11.66
CA LEU A 323 8.23 -27.53 10.38
C LEU A 323 8.19 -26.00 10.54
N THR A 324 7.19 -25.47 11.24
CA THR A 324 7.04 -24.02 11.46
C THR A 324 8.20 -23.45 12.30
N GLU A 325 8.64 -24.17 13.35
CA GLU A 325 9.81 -23.79 14.15
C GLU A 325 11.11 -23.80 13.30
N ALA A 326 11.31 -24.86 12.50
CA ALA A 326 12.46 -24.95 11.60
C ALA A 326 12.46 -23.81 10.57
N LEU A 327 11.33 -23.57 9.89
CA LEU A 327 11.18 -22.51 8.90
C LEU A 327 11.33 -21.10 9.51
N LEU A 328 10.90 -20.88 10.76
CA LEU A 328 11.08 -19.59 11.45
C LEU A 328 12.56 -19.19 11.50
N SER A 329 13.45 -20.15 11.82
CA SER A 329 14.89 -19.90 11.90
C SER A 329 15.53 -19.53 10.55
N VAL A 330 14.93 -20.00 9.45
CA VAL A 330 15.43 -19.88 8.08
C VAL A 330 14.85 -18.65 7.35
N VAL A 331 13.54 -18.46 7.49
CA VAL A 331 12.76 -17.43 6.80
C VAL A 331 12.95 -16.06 7.43
N ARG A 332 13.08 -15.97 8.76
CA ARG A 332 13.18 -14.67 9.46
C ARG A 332 14.39 -13.85 8.99
N PRO A 333 15.63 -14.38 8.86
CA PRO A 333 16.76 -13.62 8.32
C PRO A 333 16.54 -13.10 6.89
N MET A 334 15.93 -13.93 6.02
CA MET A 334 15.64 -13.58 4.62
C MET A 334 14.58 -12.46 4.52
N ILE A 335 13.50 -12.57 5.30
CA ILE A 335 12.39 -11.61 5.27
C ILE A 335 12.75 -10.30 5.95
N ARG A 336 13.45 -10.34 7.09
CA ARG A 336 13.94 -9.14 7.79
C ARG A 336 14.81 -8.28 6.88
N SER A 337 15.66 -8.90 6.07
CA SER A 337 16.51 -8.24 5.06
C SER A 337 15.80 -7.97 3.72
N MET A 338 14.54 -8.39 3.56
CA MET A 338 13.80 -8.38 2.28
C MET A 338 14.64 -8.91 1.10
N PHE A 339 15.29 -10.04 1.34
CA PHE A 339 16.17 -10.78 0.43
C PHE A 339 17.46 -10.07 -0.02
N VAL A 340 17.78 -8.89 0.51
CA VAL A 340 19.10 -8.26 0.33
C VAL A 340 20.18 -9.22 0.87
N THR A 341 21.28 -9.37 0.14
CA THR A 341 22.36 -10.38 0.31
C THR A 341 22.00 -11.84 0.05
N TYR A 342 20.73 -12.17 -0.17
CA TYR A 342 20.31 -13.51 -0.64
C TYR A 342 20.14 -13.57 -2.16
N LEU A 343 19.61 -12.51 -2.78
CA LEU A 343 19.43 -12.42 -4.23
C LEU A 343 20.51 -11.54 -4.86
N LYS A 344 20.92 -11.87 -6.09
CA LYS A 344 21.73 -10.98 -6.93
C LYS A 344 20.96 -9.69 -7.30
N PRO A 345 21.62 -8.57 -7.60
CA PRO A 345 20.96 -7.26 -7.81
C PRO A 345 19.75 -7.28 -8.75
N ASP A 346 19.84 -7.86 -9.94
CA ASP A 346 18.71 -7.88 -10.89
C ASP A 346 17.49 -8.63 -10.34
N THR A 347 17.72 -9.81 -9.75
CA THR A 347 16.64 -10.64 -9.19
C THR A 347 16.05 -10.01 -7.92
N LEU A 348 16.88 -9.32 -7.14
CA LEU A 348 16.45 -8.54 -5.97
C LEU A 348 15.57 -7.35 -6.38
N LEU A 349 16.01 -6.56 -7.38
CA LEU A 349 15.26 -5.43 -7.91
C LEU A 349 13.94 -5.89 -8.53
N TYR A 350 13.92 -7.02 -9.26
CA TYR A 350 12.68 -7.63 -9.73
C TYR A 350 11.71 -7.93 -8.57
N VAL A 351 12.17 -8.57 -7.49
CA VAL A 351 11.32 -8.85 -6.33
C VAL A 351 10.79 -7.57 -5.67
N TRP A 352 11.60 -6.52 -5.62
CA TRP A 352 11.22 -5.22 -5.06
C TRP A 352 10.29 -4.42 -5.99
N ASP A 353 10.44 -4.49 -7.31
CA ASP A 353 9.53 -3.85 -8.27
C ASP A 353 8.10 -4.31 -8.06
N GLN A 354 7.90 -5.62 -7.95
CA GLN A 354 6.60 -6.23 -7.71
C GLN A 354 6.03 -5.87 -6.33
N TYR A 355 6.88 -5.81 -5.30
CA TYR A 355 6.49 -5.36 -3.96
C TYR A 355 6.00 -3.91 -3.98
N VAL A 356 6.78 -3.00 -4.59
CA VAL A 356 6.54 -1.55 -4.60
C VAL A 356 5.32 -1.21 -5.46
N ILE A 357 5.16 -1.81 -6.63
CA ILE A 357 3.98 -1.62 -7.50
C ILE A 357 2.69 -2.02 -6.76
N GLY A 358 2.72 -3.10 -5.98
CA GLY A 358 1.55 -3.57 -5.25
C GLY A 358 1.39 -3.02 -3.83
N GLN A 359 2.25 -2.10 -3.37
CA GLN A 359 2.29 -1.73 -1.95
C GLN A 359 1.05 -0.98 -1.46
N ASP A 360 0.39 -0.25 -2.36
CA ASP A 360 -0.85 0.47 -2.07
C ASP A 360 -2.08 -0.47 -1.99
N THR A 361 -1.96 -1.72 -2.45
CA THR A 361 -3.05 -2.71 -2.42
C THR A 361 -3.09 -3.45 -1.08
N PRO A 362 -4.20 -3.38 -0.31
CA PRO A 362 -4.30 -4.02 1.00
C PRO A 362 -3.99 -5.53 0.98
N GLY A 363 -3.03 -5.94 1.82
CA GLY A 363 -2.61 -7.34 1.96
C GLY A 363 -1.68 -7.88 0.86
N PHE A 364 -1.54 -7.20 -0.28
CA PHE A 364 -0.68 -7.65 -1.38
C PHE A 364 0.80 -7.78 -0.98
N PRO A 365 1.42 -6.83 -0.23
CA PRO A 365 2.80 -6.99 0.26
C PRO A 365 3.05 -8.29 1.02
N THR A 366 2.11 -8.69 1.88
CA THR A 366 2.18 -9.93 2.65
C THR A 366 2.09 -11.16 1.75
N GLU A 367 1.16 -11.15 0.79
CA GLU A 367 0.98 -12.23 -0.18
C GLU A 367 2.22 -12.41 -1.05
N TRP A 368 2.72 -11.31 -1.62
CA TRP A 368 3.91 -11.30 -2.47
C TRP A 368 5.15 -11.85 -1.76
N LEU A 369 5.44 -11.35 -0.55
CA LEU A 369 6.60 -11.84 0.23
C LEU A 369 6.45 -13.31 0.63
N THR A 370 5.22 -13.79 0.90
CA THR A 370 4.94 -15.21 1.15
C THR A 370 5.28 -16.05 -0.08
N ILE A 371 4.76 -15.65 -1.25
CA ILE A 371 4.95 -16.36 -2.53
C ILE A 371 6.42 -16.38 -2.95
N VAL A 372 7.13 -15.25 -2.84
CA VAL A 372 8.57 -15.19 -3.14
C VAL A 372 9.36 -16.11 -2.22
N THR A 373 9.05 -16.15 -0.91
CA THR A 373 9.70 -17.06 0.04
C THR A 373 9.49 -18.52 -0.32
N VAL A 374 8.23 -18.92 -0.56
CA VAL A 374 7.88 -20.29 -0.96
C VAL A 374 8.55 -20.67 -2.28
N THR A 375 8.60 -19.73 -3.24
CA THR A 375 9.23 -19.92 -4.55
C THR A 375 10.74 -20.12 -4.42
N ILE A 376 11.45 -19.27 -3.67
CA ILE A 376 12.89 -19.40 -3.45
C ILE A 376 13.19 -20.74 -2.78
N LEU A 377 12.52 -21.07 -1.66
CA LEU A 377 12.71 -22.34 -0.96
C LEU A 377 12.37 -23.55 -1.83
N GLY A 378 11.35 -23.46 -2.68
CA GLY A 378 10.95 -24.51 -3.62
C GLY A 378 11.92 -24.72 -4.79
N LEU A 379 12.61 -23.67 -5.23
CA LEU A 379 13.65 -23.74 -6.27
C LEU A 379 14.96 -24.33 -5.72
N VAL A 380 15.35 -24.01 -4.48
CA VAL A 380 16.57 -24.57 -3.86
C VAL A 380 16.35 -25.85 -3.04
N LYS A 381 15.11 -26.39 -3.01
CA LYS A 381 14.70 -27.49 -2.11
C LYS A 381 15.61 -28.72 -2.13
N GLU A 382 16.15 -29.10 -3.29
CA GLU A 382 17.02 -30.27 -3.42
C GLU A 382 18.36 -30.04 -2.70
N LYS A 383 18.88 -28.81 -2.75
CA LYS A 383 20.07 -28.40 -1.99
C LYS A 383 19.78 -28.25 -0.50
N LEU A 384 18.58 -27.79 -0.12
CA LEU A 384 18.18 -27.76 1.29
C LEU A 384 18.14 -29.16 1.94
N LYS A 385 17.86 -30.23 1.17
CA LYS A 385 17.94 -31.62 1.65
C LYS A 385 19.37 -32.06 1.97
N GLU A 386 20.39 -31.48 1.33
CA GLU A 386 21.81 -31.84 1.52
C GLU A 386 22.38 -31.31 2.85
N ALA A 387 21.83 -30.23 3.40
CA ALA A 387 22.28 -29.69 4.69
C ALA A 387 22.07 -30.67 5.86
N ASN A 388 22.81 -30.48 6.95
CA ASN A 388 22.79 -31.30 8.16
C ASN A 388 22.70 -30.49 9.47
N SER A 389 22.66 -29.16 9.37
CA SER A 389 22.53 -28.23 10.48
C SER A 389 21.92 -26.90 10.00
N PRO A 390 21.34 -26.06 10.88
CA PRO A 390 20.83 -24.74 10.50
C PRO A 390 21.91 -23.84 9.86
N ALA A 391 23.13 -23.87 10.38
CA ALA A 391 24.25 -23.10 9.81
C ALA A 391 24.66 -23.60 8.40
N ALA A 392 24.62 -24.91 8.15
CA ALA A 392 24.81 -25.44 6.80
C ALA A 392 23.67 -25.03 5.85
N MET A 393 22.44 -24.94 6.34
CA MET A 393 21.32 -24.43 5.54
C MET A 393 21.47 -22.94 5.20
N GLU A 394 21.81 -22.10 6.17
CA GLU A 394 22.07 -20.68 5.93
C GLU A 394 23.18 -20.48 4.91
N LYS A 395 24.25 -21.29 4.99
CA LYS A 395 25.32 -21.33 3.99
C LYS A 395 24.80 -21.71 2.60
N ILE A 396 24.05 -22.81 2.47
CA ILE A 396 23.45 -23.23 1.19
C ILE A 396 22.54 -22.14 0.62
N LEU A 397 21.76 -21.44 1.46
CA LEU A 397 20.93 -20.33 1.00
C LEU A 397 21.77 -19.18 0.45
N LYS A 398 22.86 -18.79 1.13
CA LYS A 398 23.78 -17.75 0.65
C LYS A 398 24.60 -18.16 -0.57
N GLU A 399 24.76 -19.46 -0.84
CA GLU A 399 25.50 -19.96 -2.02
C GLU A 399 24.59 -20.24 -3.22
N GLU A 400 23.37 -20.73 -3.01
CA GLU A 400 22.46 -21.15 -4.09
C GLU A 400 21.38 -20.10 -4.44
N VAL A 401 20.87 -19.32 -3.49
CA VAL A 401 19.83 -18.30 -3.77
C VAL A 401 20.35 -17.17 -4.71
N PRO A 402 21.62 -16.72 -4.64
CA PRO A 402 22.12 -15.74 -5.60
C PRO A 402 22.17 -16.24 -7.06
N LYS A 403 22.15 -17.57 -7.27
CA LYS A 403 22.12 -18.18 -8.61
C LYS A 403 20.72 -18.15 -9.23
N LEU A 404 19.68 -17.85 -8.46
CA LEU A 404 18.30 -17.79 -8.98
C LEU A 404 18.11 -16.61 -9.94
N THR A 405 17.47 -16.91 -11.06
CA THR A 405 17.25 -16.00 -12.18
C THR A 405 15.80 -15.51 -12.21
N ILE A 406 15.58 -14.32 -12.78
CA ILE A 406 14.24 -13.74 -12.94
C ILE A 406 13.26 -14.71 -13.65
N PRO A 407 13.62 -15.39 -14.76
CA PRO A 407 12.73 -16.34 -15.43
C PRO A 407 12.27 -17.51 -14.55
N GLN A 408 13.11 -18.00 -13.61
CA GLN A 408 12.73 -19.08 -12.69
C GLN A 408 11.64 -18.62 -11.69
N LEU A 409 11.78 -17.42 -11.12
CA LEU A 409 10.74 -16.86 -10.26
C LEU A 409 9.48 -16.52 -11.06
N GLN A 410 9.63 -15.92 -12.25
CA GLN A 410 8.52 -15.61 -13.14
C GLN A 410 7.71 -16.84 -13.53
N TYR A 411 8.37 -17.97 -13.80
CA TYR A 411 7.71 -19.23 -14.13
C TYR A 411 6.86 -19.73 -12.96
N GLU A 412 7.44 -19.87 -11.76
CA GLU A 412 6.73 -20.37 -10.57
C GLU A 412 5.53 -19.48 -10.19
N VAL A 413 5.69 -18.15 -10.26
CA VAL A 413 4.58 -17.21 -10.02
C VAL A 413 3.53 -17.31 -11.12
N LYS A 414 3.93 -17.37 -12.41
CA LYS A 414 3.00 -17.47 -13.55
C LYS A 414 2.15 -18.75 -13.49
N GLN A 415 2.75 -19.89 -13.16
CA GLN A 415 2.05 -21.18 -13.11
C GLN A 415 1.11 -21.30 -11.92
N HIS A 416 1.46 -20.73 -10.76
CA HIS A 416 0.79 -21.08 -9.50
C HIS A 416 0.06 -19.92 -8.81
N HIS A 417 0.45 -18.67 -9.04
CA HIS A 417 0.05 -17.54 -8.17
C HIS A 417 -0.46 -16.31 -8.92
N TYR A 418 -0.11 -16.15 -10.20
CA TYR A 418 -0.39 -14.94 -10.98
C TYR A 418 -1.87 -14.56 -11.00
N LYS A 419 -2.78 -15.53 -11.15
CA LYS A 419 -4.23 -15.28 -11.18
C LYS A 419 -4.75 -14.65 -9.89
N GLU A 420 -4.23 -15.09 -8.74
CA GLU A 420 -4.61 -14.58 -7.42
C GLU A 420 -4.03 -13.19 -7.18
N LEU A 421 -2.72 -13.03 -7.36
CA LEU A 421 -2.01 -11.75 -7.26
C LEU A 421 -2.63 -10.67 -8.17
N TYR A 422 -2.89 -11.01 -9.44
CA TYR A 422 -3.53 -10.10 -10.38
C TYR A 422 -4.97 -9.76 -9.98
N SER A 423 -5.70 -10.71 -9.39
CA SER A 423 -7.04 -10.47 -8.86
C SER A 423 -7.04 -9.59 -7.61
N MET A 424 -5.95 -9.54 -6.83
CA MET A 424 -5.80 -8.59 -5.73
C MET A 424 -5.57 -7.18 -6.27
N LEU A 425 -4.57 -7.01 -7.15
CA LEU A 425 -4.21 -5.72 -7.77
C LEU A 425 -5.32 -5.09 -8.63
N THR A 426 -6.32 -5.88 -9.04
CA THR A 426 -7.46 -5.40 -9.84
C THR A 426 -8.79 -5.38 -9.07
N ARG A 427 -8.80 -5.74 -7.78
CA ARG A 427 -10.03 -5.96 -7.01
C ARG A 427 -10.90 -4.70 -6.88
N ASP A 428 -10.28 -3.54 -6.64
CA ASP A 428 -11.01 -2.29 -6.41
C ASP A 428 -11.75 -1.80 -7.66
N SER A 429 -11.23 -2.08 -8.87
CA SER A 429 -11.93 -1.79 -10.14
C SER A 429 -13.27 -2.53 -10.32
N LYS A 430 -13.56 -3.52 -9.46
CA LYS A 430 -14.83 -4.27 -9.43
C LYS A 430 -15.64 -4.06 -8.15
N ALA A 431 -15.02 -3.61 -7.06
CA ALA A 431 -15.66 -3.49 -5.75
C ALA A 431 -15.97 -2.03 -5.33
N ALA A 432 -15.29 -1.03 -5.89
CA ALA A 432 -15.39 0.37 -5.49
C ALA A 432 -16.62 1.11 -6.04
N VAL A 433 -17.82 0.52 -5.89
CA VAL A 433 -19.08 1.24 -6.07
C VAL A 433 -19.93 1.10 -4.80
N PRO A 434 -19.69 1.94 -3.77
CA PRO A 434 -20.58 2.01 -2.62
C PRO A 434 -21.96 2.47 -3.07
N VAL A 435 -22.99 1.71 -2.68
CA VAL A 435 -24.39 2.16 -2.79
C VAL A 435 -24.66 3.06 -1.59
N LEU A 436 -24.76 4.37 -1.84
CA LEU A 436 -24.89 5.42 -0.82
C LEU A 436 -26.30 5.54 -0.22
N ASP A 437 -26.91 4.42 0.18
CA ASP A 437 -28.12 4.46 1.01
C ASP A 437 -28.24 3.24 1.96
N PRO A 438 -27.93 3.42 3.27
CA PRO A 438 -28.10 2.39 4.28
C PRO A 438 -29.54 1.96 4.53
N THR A 439 -30.55 2.70 4.06
CA THR A 439 -31.97 2.35 4.28
C THR A 439 -32.48 1.27 3.33
N GLN A 440 -31.71 0.91 2.29
CA GLN A 440 -31.99 -0.25 1.42
C GLN A 440 -31.49 -1.59 2.02
N ALA A 441 -30.93 -1.58 3.23
CA ALA A 441 -30.31 -2.74 3.87
C ALA A 441 -31.30 -3.69 4.57
N LEU A 442 -32.22 -4.31 3.80
CA LEU A 442 -33.04 -5.45 4.26
C LEU A 442 -33.23 -6.48 3.13
N HIS A 443 -32.17 -7.27 2.93
CA HIS A 443 -32.05 -8.45 2.06
C HIS A 443 -32.37 -8.28 0.56
N PRO A 444 -31.40 -8.52 -0.36
CA PRO A 444 -31.64 -8.26 -1.77
C PRO A 444 -32.65 -9.24 -2.40
N PRO A 445 -33.69 -8.77 -3.12
CA PRO A 445 -34.66 -9.64 -3.80
C PRO A 445 -34.08 -10.39 -5.01
N TRP A 446 -32.85 -10.07 -5.42
CA TRP A 446 -32.20 -10.50 -6.68
C TRP A 446 -31.67 -11.95 -6.68
N ARG A 447 -32.10 -12.83 -5.76
CA ARG A 447 -31.70 -14.25 -5.79
C ARG A 447 -32.13 -14.99 -7.06
N HIS A 448 -33.05 -14.40 -7.83
CA HIS A 448 -33.48 -14.88 -9.15
C HIS A 448 -32.54 -14.49 -10.31
N TRP A 449 -31.50 -13.67 -10.08
CA TRP A 449 -30.49 -13.31 -11.10
C TRP A 449 -29.35 -14.35 -11.23
N TYR A 450 -29.38 -15.44 -10.46
CA TYR A 450 -28.38 -16.52 -10.52
C TYR A 450 -28.86 -17.77 -11.28
N ASN A 451 -29.98 -17.71 -12.02
CA ASN A 451 -30.43 -18.76 -12.93
C ASN A 451 -30.52 -18.20 -14.36
N ASP A 452 -29.77 -18.79 -15.30
CA ASP A 452 -29.50 -18.32 -16.67
C ASP A 452 -30.69 -18.44 -17.66
N VAL A 453 -31.90 -18.02 -17.27
CA VAL A 453 -33.05 -17.92 -18.19
C VAL A 453 -33.72 -16.56 -18.07
N ILE A 454 -33.34 -15.65 -18.96
CA ILE A 454 -33.96 -14.32 -19.10
C ILE A 454 -35.41 -14.50 -19.60
N PRO A 455 -36.43 -13.99 -18.89
CA PRO A 455 -37.82 -14.08 -19.35
C PRO A 455 -38.04 -13.31 -20.68
N PRO A 456 -38.88 -13.83 -21.60
CA PRO A 456 -39.12 -13.19 -22.89
C PRO A 456 -39.79 -11.81 -22.74
N TYR A 457 -39.49 -10.91 -23.68
CA TYR A 457 -39.99 -9.55 -23.73
C TYR A 457 -41.53 -9.49 -23.73
N THR A 458 -42.12 -8.95 -22.66
CA THR A 458 -43.56 -8.63 -22.57
C THR A 458 -43.83 -7.18 -23.01
N LYS A 459 -45.02 -6.91 -23.57
CA LYS A 459 -45.33 -5.61 -24.20
C LYS A 459 -45.50 -4.51 -23.14
N PRO A 460 -45.33 -3.21 -23.49
CA PRO A 460 -45.46 -2.11 -22.53
C PRO A 460 -46.80 -2.02 -21.80
N GLN A 461 -47.88 -2.50 -22.42
CA GLN A 461 -49.22 -2.57 -21.83
C GLN A 461 -49.31 -3.64 -20.73
N ASP A 462 -48.76 -4.83 -20.98
CA ASP A 462 -48.65 -5.90 -19.97
C ASP A 462 -47.76 -5.46 -18.80
N ARG A 463 -46.73 -4.64 -19.05
CA ARG A 463 -45.87 -4.04 -18.01
C ARG A 463 -46.53 -2.92 -17.19
N ARG A 464 -47.66 -2.35 -17.65
CA ARG A 464 -48.50 -1.46 -16.82
C ARG A 464 -49.40 -2.29 -15.92
N LYS A 465 -50.13 -3.26 -16.48
CA LYS A 465 -50.99 -4.16 -15.69
C LYS A 465 -50.20 -4.94 -14.64
N ALA A 466 -49.05 -5.50 -15.01
CA ALA A 466 -48.14 -6.18 -14.07
C ALA A 466 -47.37 -5.22 -13.15
N ARG A 467 -47.50 -3.89 -13.29
CA ARG A 467 -47.05 -2.90 -12.28
C ARG A 467 -48.17 -2.61 -11.30
N GLU A 468 -49.39 -2.38 -11.79
CA GLU A 468 -50.61 -2.18 -11.00
C GLU A 468 -50.86 -3.39 -10.08
N GLU A 469 -50.76 -4.62 -10.58
CA GLU A 469 -50.87 -5.85 -9.75
C GLU A 469 -49.76 -5.93 -8.67
N ARG A 470 -48.53 -5.51 -8.99
CA ARG A 470 -47.41 -5.47 -8.01
C ARG A 470 -47.43 -4.27 -7.07
N GLU A 471 -48.21 -3.24 -7.35
CA GLU A 471 -48.52 -2.17 -6.39
C GLU A 471 -49.65 -2.62 -5.46
N ALA A 472 -50.71 -3.23 -5.99
CA ALA A 472 -51.78 -3.83 -5.19
C ALA A 472 -51.28 -4.96 -4.24
N GLU A 473 -50.34 -5.79 -4.68
CA GLU A 473 -49.67 -6.76 -3.80
C GLU A 473 -48.79 -6.10 -2.74
N ARG A 474 -48.11 -4.99 -3.07
CA ARG A 474 -47.30 -4.24 -2.09
C ARG A 474 -48.15 -3.52 -1.06
N GLU A 475 -49.31 -2.97 -1.43
CA GLU A 475 -50.27 -2.42 -0.47
C GLU A 475 -50.81 -3.50 0.48
N ARG A 476 -51.17 -4.68 -0.05
CA ARG A 476 -51.59 -5.82 0.79
C ARG A 476 -50.49 -6.28 1.74
N PHE A 477 -49.24 -6.33 1.28
CA PHE A 477 -48.10 -6.72 2.11
C PHE A 477 -47.75 -5.67 3.18
N LEU A 478 -47.82 -4.38 2.84
CA LEU A 478 -47.66 -3.29 3.82
C LEU A 478 -48.75 -3.35 4.90
N GLN A 479 -50.00 -3.57 4.50
CA GLN A 479 -51.10 -3.70 5.45
C GLN A 479 -50.87 -4.90 6.39
N GLN A 480 -50.46 -6.05 5.84
CA GLN A 480 -50.16 -7.25 6.62
C GLN A 480 -48.96 -7.08 7.56
N GLN A 481 -47.92 -6.32 7.18
CA GLN A 481 -46.85 -5.92 8.10
C GLN A 481 -47.35 -5.00 9.21
N LYS A 482 -48.22 -4.03 8.88
CA LYS A 482 -48.76 -3.07 9.85
C LYS A 482 -49.63 -3.77 10.90
N ASP A 483 -50.44 -4.74 10.47
CA ASP A 483 -51.25 -5.57 11.34
C ASP A 483 -50.37 -6.46 12.26
N LEU A 484 -49.30 -7.06 11.71
CA LEU A 484 -48.29 -7.81 12.49
C LEU A 484 -47.53 -6.93 13.49
N GLU A 485 -47.12 -5.71 13.10
CA GLU A 485 -46.44 -4.78 14.02
C GLU A 485 -47.37 -4.32 15.13
N THR A 486 -48.64 -4.08 14.83
CA THR A 486 -49.67 -3.74 15.83
C THR A 486 -49.85 -4.90 16.81
N HIS A 487 -49.98 -6.13 16.30
CA HIS A 487 -50.09 -7.33 17.13
C HIS A 487 -48.84 -7.58 17.98
N ARG A 488 -47.64 -7.28 17.47
CA ARG A 488 -46.39 -7.36 18.26
C ARG A 488 -46.36 -6.30 19.35
N ARG A 489 -46.72 -5.06 19.06
CA ARG A 489 -46.80 -3.98 20.07
C ARG A 489 -47.82 -4.30 21.18
N GLU A 490 -48.93 -4.95 20.85
CA GLU A 490 -49.89 -5.42 21.85
C GLU A 490 -49.33 -6.56 22.71
N GLN A 491 -48.55 -7.47 22.12
CA GLN A 491 -47.87 -8.56 22.85
C GLN A 491 -46.75 -8.02 23.75
N ASP A 492 -45.85 -7.18 23.22
CA ASP A 492 -44.81 -6.45 23.96
C ASP A 492 -45.39 -5.58 25.12
N ALA A 493 -46.69 -5.26 25.08
CA ALA A 493 -47.41 -4.51 26.11
C ALA A 493 -48.31 -5.37 27.02
N ARG A 494 -48.39 -6.69 26.78
CA ARG A 494 -48.87 -7.68 27.75
C ARG A 494 -47.69 -8.23 28.53
N ASP A 495 -46.65 -8.66 27.83
CA ASP A 495 -45.43 -9.24 28.42
C ASP A 495 -44.83 -8.28 29.47
N ARG A 496 -44.73 -6.97 29.17
CA ARG A 496 -44.29 -5.95 30.16
C ARG A 496 -45.21 -5.80 31.39
N ARG A 497 -46.53 -6.02 31.24
CA ARG A 497 -47.45 -5.97 32.40
C ARG A 497 -47.31 -7.23 33.26
N ASP A 498 -47.09 -8.38 32.62
CA ASP A 498 -46.87 -9.64 33.31
C ASP A 498 -45.51 -9.62 34.04
N GLU A 499 -44.45 -9.07 33.43
CA GLU A 499 -43.14 -8.80 34.06
C GLU A 499 -43.25 -7.83 35.26
N GLU A 500 -44.01 -6.74 35.13
CA GLU A 500 -44.26 -5.80 36.23
C GLU A 500 -45.03 -6.46 37.40
N GLU A 501 -46.04 -7.30 37.11
CA GLU A 501 -46.78 -8.03 38.14
C GLU A 501 -45.91 -9.10 38.82
N GLU A 502 -45.07 -9.82 38.07
CA GLU A 502 -44.14 -10.81 38.62
C GLU A 502 -43.06 -10.15 39.49
N TYR A 503 -42.49 -9.02 39.04
CA TYR A 503 -41.55 -8.23 39.84
C TYR A 503 -42.19 -7.72 41.15
N LEU A 504 -43.44 -7.25 41.10
CA LEU A 504 -44.19 -6.86 42.29
C LEU A 504 -44.46 -8.03 43.24
N ARG A 505 -44.76 -9.23 42.72
CA ARG A 505 -44.91 -10.45 43.53
C ARG A 505 -43.59 -10.86 44.20
N MET A 506 -42.48 -10.86 43.47
CA MET A 506 -41.16 -11.14 44.04
C MET A 506 -40.79 -10.13 45.14
N ALA A 507 -40.98 -8.84 44.88
CA ALA A 507 -40.69 -7.77 45.85
C ALA A 507 -41.62 -7.78 47.09
N ALA A 508 -42.80 -8.41 47.00
CA ALA A 508 -43.68 -8.66 48.14
C ALA A 508 -43.22 -9.89 48.94
N ALA A 509 -42.85 -10.98 48.27
CA ALA A 509 -42.34 -12.19 48.90
C ALA A 509 -41.02 -11.95 49.65
N ASP A 510 -40.08 -11.20 49.05
CA ASP A 510 -38.81 -10.87 49.71
C ASP A 510 -39.02 -9.97 50.94
N ARG A 511 -39.98 -9.02 50.89
CA ARG A 511 -40.39 -8.23 52.07
C ARG A 511 -40.98 -9.10 53.17
N GLN A 512 -41.79 -10.10 52.83
CA GLN A 512 -42.30 -11.05 53.82
C GLN A 512 -41.18 -11.92 54.41
N ARG A 513 -40.19 -12.37 53.62
CA ARG A 513 -39.03 -13.12 54.14
C ARG A 513 -38.22 -12.27 55.12
N VAL A 514 -37.90 -11.02 54.76
CA VAL A 514 -37.13 -10.11 55.62
C VAL A 514 -37.88 -9.79 56.92
N GLU A 515 -39.20 -9.58 56.88
CA GLU A 515 -39.99 -9.35 58.09
C GLU A 515 -40.07 -10.61 58.97
N GLN A 516 -40.19 -11.81 58.37
CA GLN A 516 -40.13 -13.08 59.12
C GLN A 516 -38.75 -13.31 59.76
N GLU A 517 -37.66 -13.00 59.07
CA GLU A 517 -36.31 -13.03 59.65
C GLU A 517 -36.16 -12.00 60.77
N ARG A 518 -36.70 -10.79 60.61
CA ARG A 518 -36.70 -9.75 61.65
C ARG A 518 -37.44 -10.21 62.91
N ILE A 519 -38.66 -10.73 62.77
CA ILE A 519 -39.46 -11.26 63.89
C ILE A 519 -38.73 -12.42 64.57
N ARG A 520 -38.16 -13.36 63.81
CA ARG A 520 -37.40 -14.49 64.35
C ARG A 520 -36.15 -14.05 65.12
N LEU A 521 -35.47 -13.00 64.67
CA LEU A 521 -34.33 -12.41 65.37
C LEU A 521 -34.75 -11.62 66.62
N GLU A 522 -35.89 -10.91 66.56
CA GLU A 522 -36.50 -10.25 67.73
C GLU A 522 -36.87 -11.28 68.81
N GLU A 523 -37.55 -12.38 68.45
CA GLU A 523 -37.85 -13.50 69.35
C GLU A 523 -36.58 -14.14 69.94
N GLN A 524 -35.53 -14.34 69.15
CA GLN A 524 -34.25 -14.86 69.65
C GLN A 524 -33.59 -13.91 70.66
N ILE A 525 -33.63 -12.60 70.42
CA ILE A 525 -33.12 -11.58 71.36
C ILE A 525 -33.95 -11.56 72.65
N GLU A 526 -35.27 -11.67 72.54
CA GLU A 526 -36.19 -11.71 73.68
C GLU A 526 -35.97 -12.98 74.53
N GLU A 527 -35.75 -14.14 73.89
CA GLU A 527 -35.42 -15.38 74.58
C GLU A 527 -34.02 -15.36 75.21
N GLU A 528 -33.02 -14.76 74.57
CA GLU A 528 -31.70 -14.51 75.18
C GLU A 528 -31.82 -13.60 76.42
N ARG A 529 -32.62 -12.52 76.34
CA ARG A 529 -32.91 -11.65 77.49
C ARG A 529 -33.59 -12.43 78.62
N ARG A 530 -34.57 -13.28 78.31
CA ARG A 530 -35.25 -14.13 79.31
C ARG A 530 -34.26 -15.12 79.95
N ARG A 531 -33.43 -15.80 79.16
CA ARG A 531 -32.39 -16.71 79.67
C ARG A 531 -31.37 -16.00 80.55
N ARG A 532 -30.96 -14.77 80.20
CA ARG A 532 -30.09 -13.94 81.06
C ARG A 532 -30.77 -13.58 82.37
N LEU A 533 -32.05 -13.18 82.35
CA LEU A 533 -32.80 -12.87 83.57
C LEU A 533 -32.94 -14.10 84.49
N GLU A 534 -33.26 -15.26 83.93
CA GLU A 534 -33.34 -16.53 84.67
C GLU A 534 -31.98 -17.01 85.21
N ALA A 535 -30.88 -16.74 84.48
CA ALA A 535 -29.54 -17.04 84.93
C ALA A 535 -29.08 -16.07 86.03
N GLU A 536 -29.45 -14.80 85.93
CA GLU A 536 -29.17 -13.77 86.94
C GLU A 536 -29.97 -14.02 88.23
N GLN A 537 -31.23 -14.46 88.13
CA GLN A 537 -32.01 -14.95 89.27
C GLN A 537 -31.39 -16.21 89.91
N ARG A 538 -31.04 -17.23 89.12
CA ARG A 538 -30.37 -18.43 89.65
C ARG A 538 -29.03 -18.13 90.32
N ALA A 539 -28.24 -17.22 89.75
CA ALA A 539 -26.99 -16.76 90.35
C ALA A 539 -27.24 -15.97 91.64
N ALA A 540 -28.31 -15.17 91.72
CA ALA A 540 -28.69 -14.47 92.95
C ALA A 540 -29.11 -15.45 94.06
N ASP A 541 -29.90 -16.48 93.72
CA ASP A 541 -30.33 -17.53 94.64
C ASP A 541 -29.15 -18.38 95.15
N GLU A 542 -28.23 -18.77 94.26
CA GLU A 542 -26.98 -19.45 94.65
C GLU A 542 -26.12 -18.56 95.56
N ILE A 543 -25.98 -17.27 95.25
CA ILE A 543 -25.26 -16.32 96.11
C ILE A 543 -25.93 -16.19 97.49
N GLU A 544 -27.27 -16.22 97.57
CA GLU A 544 -27.96 -16.21 98.86
C GLU A 544 -27.76 -17.53 99.63
N GLN A 545 -27.85 -18.68 98.95
CA GLN A 545 -27.60 -19.99 99.55
C GLN A 545 -26.16 -20.12 100.06
N LEU A 546 -25.17 -19.67 99.27
CA LEU A 546 -23.76 -19.64 99.66
C LEU A 546 -23.52 -18.66 100.82
N LYS A 547 -24.17 -17.50 100.86
CA LYS A 547 -24.12 -16.59 102.03
C LYS A 547 -24.66 -17.26 103.29
N ARG A 548 -25.76 -18.01 103.21
CA ARG A 548 -26.31 -18.79 104.34
C ARG A 548 -25.34 -19.91 104.77
N GLN A 549 -24.66 -20.59 103.84
CA GLN A 549 -23.66 -21.62 104.16
C GLN A 549 -22.39 -21.04 104.79
N ILE A 550 -21.86 -19.90 104.29
CA ILE A 550 -20.69 -19.22 104.87
C ILE A 550 -20.99 -18.74 106.30
N ALA A 551 -22.20 -18.22 106.56
CA ALA A 551 -22.63 -17.85 107.90
C ALA A 551 -22.68 -19.05 108.88
N ALA A 552 -23.05 -20.25 108.39
CA ALA A 552 -23.03 -21.47 109.20
C ALA A 552 -21.59 -21.95 109.50
N LEU A 553 -20.68 -21.88 108.52
CA LEU A 553 -19.31 -22.37 108.63
C LEU A 553 -18.39 -21.50 109.52
N GLN A 554 -18.70 -20.21 109.74
CA GLN A 554 -17.88 -19.34 110.58
C GLN A 554 -17.96 -19.63 112.10
N ASN A 555 -18.90 -20.46 112.56
CA ASN A 555 -19.13 -20.71 113.98
C ASN A 555 -18.35 -21.90 114.58
N GLN A 556 -17.40 -22.52 113.87
CA GLN A 556 -16.55 -23.59 114.44
C GLN A 556 -15.05 -23.37 114.18
N LYS A 557 -14.32 -23.10 115.27
CA LYS A 557 -12.84 -23.20 115.44
C LYS A 557 -12.51 -24.57 116.08
N PRO A 558 -11.24 -25.07 116.17
CA PRO A 558 -9.94 -24.34 116.07
C PRO A 558 -8.75 -25.09 115.37
N CYS A 559 -7.54 -24.51 115.47
CA CYS A 559 -6.21 -25.19 115.52
C CYS A 559 -5.62 -25.76 114.19
N VAL A 560 -4.30 -25.76 113.87
CA VAL A 560 -3.01 -25.51 114.60
C VAL A 560 -1.91 -24.87 113.70
N LYS A 561 -1.26 -23.80 114.22
CA LYS A 561 0.16 -23.31 114.12
C LYS A 561 0.92 -23.01 112.79
N PRO A 562 1.99 -22.16 112.83
CA PRO A 562 2.57 -21.47 111.66
C PRO A 562 4.10 -21.63 111.46
N LYS A 563 4.66 -21.02 110.40
CA LYS A 563 6.05 -20.51 110.37
C LYS A 563 6.11 -19.10 109.75
N LYS A 564 6.97 -18.25 110.32
CA LYS A 564 7.25 -16.87 109.87
C LYS A 564 8.35 -16.86 108.80
N TYR A 565 8.31 -15.90 107.88
CA TYR A 565 9.41 -14.95 107.68
C TYR A 565 8.85 -13.60 107.17
N VAL A 566 9.64 -12.54 107.31
CA VAL A 566 9.26 -11.13 107.18
C VAL A 566 9.90 -10.53 105.93
N PHE A 567 9.18 -9.69 105.18
CA PHE A 567 9.76 -8.54 104.45
C PHE A 567 8.71 -7.41 104.29
N THR A 568 9.15 -6.24 103.84
CA THR A 568 8.70 -4.91 104.34
C THR A 568 7.66 -4.16 103.49
N LEU A 569 7.01 -3.19 104.15
CA LEU A 569 6.12 -2.15 103.63
C LEU A 569 6.71 -1.33 102.46
N ASN A 570 5.88 -0.86 101.52
CA ASN A 570 5.38 0.53 101.60
C ASN A 570 4.07 0.80 100.82
N GLU A 571 3.41 1.90 101.18
CA GLU A 571 2.03 2.25 100.86
C GLU A 571 1.83 2.91 99.48
N GLY A 572 0.58 2.96 98.96
CA GLY A 572 0.30 3.69 97.71
C GLY A 572 -1.11 3.56 97.10
N VAL A 573 -2.14 3.96 97.84
CA VAL A 573 -3.47 4.49 97.37
C VAL A 573 -3.77 4.35 95.86
N GLY A 574 -4.77 3.61 95.38
CA GLY A 574 -6.13 3.45 95.91
C GLY A 574 -7.14 4.35 95.19
N ARG A 575 -7.69 3.93 94.03
CA ARG A 575 -9.00 4.42 93.56
C ARG A 575 -9.75 3.43 92.63
N MET A 576 -11.07 3.58 92.67
CA MET A 576 -12.15 2.66 92.25
C MET A 576 -12.38 2.46 90.73
N ARG A 577 -13.15 1.38 90.45
CA ARG A 577 -14.04 1.09 89.27
C ARG A 577 -13.41 0.62 87.94
N GLY A 578 -13.65 -0.66 87.63
CA GLY A 578 -14.73 -0.96 86.67
C GLY A 578 -14.47 -1.94 85.52
N ARG A 579 -15.34 -2.97 85.44
CA ARG A 579 -15.82 -3.68 84.23
C ARG A 579 -14.92 -4.77 83.58
N TRP A 580 -15.25 -6.02 83.95
CA TRP A 580 -15.43 -7.23 83.13
C TRP A 580 -14.36 -7.76 82.15
N VAL A 581 -14.02 -9.02 82.39
CA VAL A 581 -13.34 -10.04 81.56
C VAL A 581 -14.16 -10.35 80.29
N GLY A 582 -13.62 -10.78 79.14
CA GLY A 582 -12.23 -11.01 78.71
C GLY A 582 -12.13 -12.16 77.67
N GLY A 583 -10.99 -12.28 76.97
CA GLY A 583 -10.64 -13.38 76.06
C GLY A 583 -11.31 -13.36 74.66
N GLY A 584 -10.66 -13.71 73.55
CA GLY A 584 -9.24 -14.07 73.32
C GLY A 584 -9.07 -15.40 72.57
N ALA A 585 -8.20 -15.40 71.53
CA ALA A 585 -7.74 -16.54 70.71
C ALA A 585 -8.79 -17.20 69.77
N GLU A 586 -8.42 -17.92 68.69
CA GLU A 586 -7.42 -17.73 67.61
C GLU A 586 -7.51 -18.94 66.63
N GLY A 587 -7.20 -18.75 65.34
CA GLY A 587 -6.99 -19.83 64.35
C GLY A 587 -8.22 -20.35 63.58
N GLY A 588 -8.16 -20.63 62.27
CA GLY A 588 -7.09 -20.37 61.29
C GLY A 588 -7.25 -21.10 59.93
N GLY A 589 -7.19 -20.36 58.81
CA GLY A 589 -7.07 -20.87 57.42
C GLY A 589 -8.35 -21.45 56.78
N TRP A 590 -8.51 -21.55 55.45
CA TRP A 590 -7.58 -21.46 54.30
C TRP A 590 -8.23 -20.80 53.04
N LYS A 591 -7.42 -20.05 52.25
CA LYS A 591 -7.50 -19.70 50.79
C LYS A 591 -8.82 -19.23 50.14
N GLY A 592 -8.83 -18.27 49.20
CA GLY A 592 -7.77 -17.44 48.59
C GLY A 592 -8.23 -16.70 47.31
N ALA A 593 -7.34 -15.89 46.70
CA ALA A 593 -7.51 -15.12 45.42
C ALA A 593 -8.63 -14.05 45.40
N GLU A 594 -8.57 -12.88 44.74
CA GLU A 594 -7.59 -12.03 44.03
C GLU A 594 -8.05 -10.57 44.32
N GLY A 595 -7.29 -9.48 44.34
CA GLY A 595 -6.32 -8.96 43.36
C GLY A 595 -6.72 -7.49 43.03
N GLY A 596 -5.80 -6.52 43.15
CA GLY A 596 -6.03 -5.12 42.72
C GLY A 596 -5.88 -4.04 43.80
N ARG A 597 -4.69 -3.42 43.89
CA ARG A 597 -4.44 -2.21 44.71
C ARG A 597 -4.64 -0.94 43.87
N LYS A 598 -5.31 0.07 44.43
CA LYS A 598 -5.07 1.49 44.09
C LYS A 598 -4.51 2.17 45.34
N GLY A 599 -3.31 2.75 45.23
CA GLY A 599 -2.65 3.52 46.29
C GLY A 599 -2.68 5.01 45.99
N GLU A 600 -2.82 5.82 47.03
CA GLU A 600 -3.01 7.26 46.95
C GLU A 600 -1.75 8.04 46.50
N ILE A 601 -1.98 9.18 45.84
CA ILE A 601 -0.99 10.26 45.71
C ILE A 601 -1.37 11.36 46.71
N ARG A 602 -0.49 11.66 47.66
CA ARG A 602 -0.67 12.77 48.62
C ARG A 602 0.28 13.92 48.30
N VAL A 603 -0.29 15.12 48.16
CA VAL A 603 0.40 16.34 47.73
C VAL A 603 1.21 17.00 48.85
N LYS A 604 2.46 17.39 48.54
CA LYS A 604 3.30 18.49 49.07
C LYS A 604 4.72 18.31 48.47
N GLY A 605 5.43 19.27 47.87
CA GLY A 605 5.16 20.69 47.64
C GLY A 605 6.31 21.57 48.15
N ARG A 606 7.24 22.00 47.27
CA ARG A 606 8.04 23.25 47.42
C ARG A 606 8.88 23.59 46.17
N GLU A 607 9.09 24.89 45.98
CA GLU A 607 10.08 25.49 45.06
C GLU A 607 11.51 25.33 45.62
N GLU A 608 12.53 25.42 44.75
CA GLU A 608 13.59 26.44 44.91
C GLU A 608 14.48 26.61 43.65
N ARG A 609 15.31 27.67 43.64
CA ARG A 609 16.10 28.17 42.50
C ARG A 609 17.61 27.99 42.72
N GLY A 610 18.36 27.69 41.65
CA GLY A 610 19.83 27.82 41.60
C GLY A 610 20.36 27.25 40.27
N ARG A 611 20.83 28.05 39.30
CA ARG A 611 22.08 28.84 39.20
C ARG A 611 23.34 28.00 38.90
N TRP A 612 23.89 28.27 37.72
CA TRP A 612 25.32 28.39 37.34
C TRP A 612 26.35 27.38 37.87
N TRP A 613 27.10 26.77 36.95
CA TRP A 613 28.56 26.64 37.06
C TRP A 613 29.21 26.76 35.68
N GLU A 614 30.33 27.49 35.63
CA GLU A 614 31.28 27.49 34.52
C GLU A 614 32.26 26.32 34.65
N GLY A 615 32.91 25.92 33.56
CA GLY A 615 33.95 24.88 33.56
C GLY A 615 34.79 24.96 32.30
N GLU A 616 35.99 25.55 32.42
CA GLU A 616 36.93 25.72 31.31
C GLU A 616 37.82 24.49 31.07
N ARG A 617 38.22 24.31 29.79
CA ARG A 617 39.46 23.64 29.32
C ARG A 617 39.59 22.12 29.65
N ASP A 618 40.11 21.26 28.78
CA ASP A 618 41.33 21.42 27.98
C ASP A 618 41.23 21.00 26.50
N THR A 619 42.22 21.46 25.75
CA THR A 619 42.42 21.23 24.31
C THR A 619 43.33 20.03 24.01
N LEU A 620 42.96 19.19 23.03
CA LEU A 620 43.90 18.36 22.26
C LEU A 620 43.56 18.42 20.77
N CYS A 621 44.60 18.52 19.94
CA CYS A 621 44.51 18.88 18.53
C CYS A 621 44.18 17.68 17.64
N LEU A 622 43.21 17.83 16.73
CA LEU A 622 43.02 17.00 15.53
C LEU A 622 42.68 17.89 14.33
N PRO A 623 43.06 17.49 13.09
CA PRO A 623 43.05 18.38 11.92
C PRO A 623 41.63 18.70 11.41
N PRO A 624 41.45 19.84 10.70
CA PRO A 624 40.15 20.28 10.23
C PRO A 624 39.62 19.42 9.06
N PRO A 625 38.29 19.19 8.98
CA PRO A 625 37.67 18.61 7.79
C PRO A 625 37.63 19.62 6.62
N PRO A 626 37.63 19.17 5.36
CA PRO A 626 37.57 20.05 4.20
C PRO A 626 36.24 20.80 4.11
N LEU A 627 36.33 22.07 3.67
CA LEU A 627 35.22 23.01 3.56
C LEU A 627 34.17 22.56 2.54
N ILE A 628 32.90 22.56 2.95
CA ILE A 628 31.77 22.51 2.03
C ILE A 628 31.61 23.89 1.39
N TYR A 629 31.99 24.03 0.13
CA TYR A 629 31.67 25.21 -0.67
C TYR A 629 30.19 25.18 -1.07
N LEU A 630 29.39 26.05 -0.45
CA LEU A 630 28.08 26.43 -0.99
C LEU A 630 28.30 27.40 -2.15
N ILE A 631 27.98 26.97 -3.37
CA ILE A 631 27.89 27.86 -4.53
C ILE A 631 26.62 28.69 -4.39
N GLN A 632 26.77 29.97 -4.04
CA GLN A 632 25.75 30.99 -4.25
C GLN A 632 25.91 31.59 -5.66
N GLU A 633 25.10 31.15 -6.62
CA GLU A 633 24.97 31.89 -7.88
C GLU A 633 24.09 33.13 -7.66
N LYS A 634 24.75 34.30 -7.58
CA LYS A 634 24.10 35.59 -7.79
C LYS A 634 23.94 35.84 -9.29
N ILE A 635 22.72 35.76 -9.81
CA ILE A 635 22.41 36.37 -11.10
C ILE A 635 22.06 37.84 -10.87
N GLN A 636 23.04 38.72 -11.09
CA GLN A 636 22.79 40.14 -11.38
C GLN A 636 22.63 40.29 -12.90
N SER A 637 21.51 40.85 -13.35
CA SER A 637 21.37 41.36 -14.73
C SER A 637 21.32 42.89 -14.69
N PRO A 638 22.04 43.61 -15.57
CA PRO A 638 22.07 45.06 -15.58
C PRO A 638 20.86 45.67 -16.30
N HIS A 639 20.43 46.84 -15.83
CA HIS A 639 19.48 47.69 -16.54
C HIS A 639 20.09 48.24 -17.84
N VAL A 640 19.31 48.20 -18.93
CA VAL A 640 19.39 49.19 -20.02
C VAL A 640 17.97 49.66 -20.34
N TYR A 641 17.73 50.96 -20.26
CA TYR A 641 16.49 51.62 -20.67
C TYR A 641 16.47 51.80 -22.19
N ILE A 642 15.28 51.89 -22.81
CA ILE A 642 14.89 53.00 -23.72
C ILE A 642 13.40 52.91 -24.13
N LEU A 643 12.66 53.96 -23.75
CA LEU A 643 11.51 54.62 -24.39
C LEU A 643 10.33 53.81 -24.98
N GLN A 644 9.17 53.96 -24.31
CA GLN A 644 7.85 54.05 -24.98
C GLN A 644 7.71 55.38 -25.75
N PRO A 645 6.72 55.48 -26.64
CA PRO A 645 5.80 56.62 -26.53
C PRO A 645 4.30 56.24 -26.48
N THR A 646 3.50 57.25 -26.14
CA THR A 646 2.10 57.23 -25.66
C THR A 646 1.04 57.33 -26.77
N PRO A 647 -0.29 57.23 -26.47
CA PRO A 647 -1.32 56.83 -27.45
C PRO A 647 -2.27 57.96 -27.94
N SER A 648 -3.29 57.56 -28.74
CA SER A 648 -4.60 58.22 -29.04
C SER A 648 -4.68 59.05 -30.36
N PRO A 649 -5.86 59.45 -30.88
CA PRO A 649 -7.13 58.70 -31.11
C PRO A 649 -7.92 59.06 -32.44
N ILE A 650 -9.18 58.60 -32.56
CA ILE A 650 -10.36 59.08 -33.37
C ILE A 650 -10.49 58.69 -34.91
N PRO A 651 -11.63 58.93 -35.66
CA PRO A 651 -12.48 57.82 -36.17
C PRO A 651 -13.04 57.93 -37.64
N SER A 652 -13.85 56.94 -38.09
CA SER A 652 -14.94 57.08 -39.12
C SER A 652 -15.84 55.81 -39.10
N ARG A 653 -17.18 55.84 -38.94
CA ARG A 653 -18.27 56.09 -39.94
C ARG A 653 -18.15 55.25 -41.24
N ALA A 654 -19.18 54.56 -41.76
CA ALA A 654 -20.61 54.45 -41.37
C ALA A 654 -21.36 53.22 -41.98
N SER A 655 -22.59 53.00 -41.47
CA SER A 655 -23.83 52.40 -42.06
C SER A 655 -24.37 51.27 -41.15
N TYR A 656 -25.49 51.33 -40.42
CA TYR A 656 -26.84 51.92 -40.56
C TYR A 656 -27.77 51.23 -41.58
N ILE A 657 -29.06 51.14 -41.22
CA ILE A 657 -30.19 50.45 -41.90
C ILE A 657 -30.17 48.90 -41.69
N SER A 658 -31.17 48.22 -41.10
CA SER A 658 -32.51 48.65 -40.64
C SER A 658 -33.03 47.88 -39.40
N ARG A 659 -34.15 48.35 -38.83
CA ARG A 659 -34.74 47.94 -37.53
C ARG A 659 -36.07 47.18 -37.68
N ILE A 660 -36.30 46.23 -36.76
CA ILE A 660 -37.57 45.91 -36.03
C ILE A 660 -38.84 45.60 -36.86
N LEU A 661 -39.51 44.46 -36.57
CA LEU A 661 -40.93 44.38 -36.12
C LEU A 661 -41.47 42.92 -36.03
N ILE A 662 -41.96 42.56 -34.84
CA ILE A 662 -42.88 41.44 -34.51
C ILE A 662 -44.26 42.11 -34.32
N PRO A 663 -45.42 41.66 -34.86
CA PRO A 663 -46.19 40.48 -34.38
C PRO A 663 -47.15 39.86 -35.46
N PRO A 664 -48.32 39.25 -35.15
CA PRO A 664 -48.68 38.09 -34.29
C PRO A 664 -49.27 36.91 -35.13
N PRO A 665 -49.74 35.78 -34.54
CA PRO A 665 -50.08 34.55 -35.30
C PRO A 665 -51.58 34.38 -35.64
N PRO A 666 -51.93 33.40 -36.51
CA PRO A 666 -53.26 32.81 -36.57
C PRO A 666 -53.29 31.32 -36.18
N SER A 667 -54.23 30.95 -35.31
CA SER A 667 -54.52 29.55 -34.95
C SER A 667 -55.77 29.03 -35.67
N ARG A 668 -55.70 27.90 -36.39
CA ARG A 668 -56.63 26.76 -36.23
C ARG A 668 -56.34 25.52 -37.09
N ALA A 669 -56.35 24.37 -36.42
CA ALA A 669 -56.90 23.08 -36.82
C ALA A 669 -56.99 22.68 -38.32
N SER A 670 -56.26 21.62 -38.70
CA SER A 670 -56.83 20.26 -38.94
C SER A 670 -55.93 19.38 -39.82
N ARG A 671 -55.66 18.13 -39.41
CA ARG A 671 -55.59 16.87 -40.21
C ARG A 671 -55.01 15.68 -39.40
N PRO A 672 -55.20 14.41 -39.85
CA PRO A 672 -55.34 13.23 -38.97
C PRO A 672 -54.03 12.43 -38.77
N PRO A 673 -54.00 11.34 -37.96
CA PRO A 673 -52.74 10.77 -37.47
C PRO A 673 -52.05 9.90 -38.53
N THR A 674 -50.72 10.00 -38.58
CA THR A 674 -49.85 9.11 -39.36
C THR A 674 -48.95 8.33 -38.41
N VAL A 675 -48.88 7.01 -38.60
CA VAL A 675 -48.05 6.06 -37.86
C VAL A 675 -47.59 5.00 -38.88
N PRO A 676 -46.39 4.38 -38.79
CA PRO A 676 -45.18 4.70 -38.00
C PRO A 676 -43.94 4.95 -38.88
N ALA A 677 -42.82 5.33 -38.24
CA ALA A 677 -41.49 4.92 -38.70
C ALA A 677 -40.86 4.04 -37.60
N VAL A 678 -40.55 2.79 -37.92
CA VAL A 678 -39.94 1.84 -36.98
C VAL A 678 -38.43 2.13 -36.93
N ILE A 679 -37.98 2.68 -35.81
CA ILE A 679 -36.55 2.82 -35.52
C ILE A 679 -36.04 1.43 -35.06
N PRO A 680 -35.00 0.86 -35.70
CA PRO A 680 -34.42 -0.39 -35.23
C PRO A 680 -33.67 -0.15 -33.92
N VAL A 681 -34.15 -0.71 -32.81
CA VAL A 681 -33.37 -0.76 -31.57
C VAL A 681 -32.19 -1.70 -31.79
N PRO A 682 -30.93 -1.25 -31.61
CA PRO A 682 -29.76 -2.09 -31.81
C PRO A 682 -29.72 -3.29 -30.86
N ARG A 683 -29.02 -4.33 -31.32
CA ARG A 683 -28.70 -5.52 -30.52
C ARG A 683 -27.87 -5.13 -29.31
N THR A 684 -28.07 -5.80 -28.19
CA THR A 684 -27.15 -5.78 -27.04
C THR A 684 -25.87 -6.56 -27.36
N PRO A 685 -24.69 -5.94 -27.24
CA PRO A 685 -23.52 -6.54 -26.61
C PRO A 685 -23.43 -6.03 -25.15
N THR A 686 -23.29 -6.88 -24.14
CA THR A 686 -22.03 -7.50 -23.67
C THR A 686 -21.11 -6.47 -22.94
N PRO A 687 -20.71 -6.71 -21.67
CA PRO A 687 -20.34 -5.63 -20.73
C PRO A 687 -18.86 -5.18 -20.75
N ALA A 688 -18.64 -3.92 -20.32
CA ALA A 688 -17.32 -3.28 -20.20
C ALA A 688 -17.15 -2.28 -19.00
N LYS A 689 -16.69 -1.05 -19.25
CA LYS A 689 -15.58 -0.39 -18.49
C LYS A 689 -15.52 1.17 -18.62
N THR A 690 -14.91 1.86 -17.64
CA THR A 690 -14.93 3.33 -17.32
C THR A 690 -14.02 4.28 -18.16
N PRO A 691 -13.97 5.64 -18.05
CA PRO A 691 -13.11 6.52 -18.91
C PRO A 691 -11.72 6.68 -18.34
N VAL A 692 -11.68 6.71 -17.01
CA VAL A 692 -10.54 6.33 -16.22
C VAL A 692 -10.07 4.99 -16.75
N GLU A 693 -10.90 3.92 -16.84
CA GLU A 693 -10.55 2.68 -17.57
C GLU A 693 -10.17 2.87 -19.05
N GLN A 694 -10.67 3.84 -19.84
CA GLN A 694 -10.24 4.07 -21.24
C GLN A 694 -8.86 4.73 -21.35
N LYS A 695 -8.64 5.84 -20.62
CA LYS A 695 -7.34 6.50 -20.48
C LYS A 695 -6.34 5.52 -19.87
N ASN A 696 -6.80 4.75 -18.88
CA ASN A 696 -6.09 3.63 -18.30
C ASN A 696 -5.91 2.49 -19.27
N GLN A 697 -6.78 2.21 -20.24
CA GLN A 697 -6.67 1.10 -21.19
C GLN A 697 -5.75 1.51 -22.32
N ILE A 698 -5.71 2.78 -22.71
CA ILE A 698 -4.68 3.35 -23.57
C ILE A 698 -3.33 3.28 -22.85
N VAL A 699 -3.21 3.73 -21.60
CA VAL A 699 -1.96 3.62 -20.82
C VAL A 699 -1.61 2.16 -20.48
N THR A 700 -2.60 1.31 -20.18
CA THR A 700 -2.42 -0.13 -19.90
C THR A 700 -2.00 -0.81 -21.19
N ASP A 701 -2.74 -0.74 -22.29
CA ASP A 701 -2.38 -1.36 -23.56
C ASP A 701 -1.09 -0.78 -24.14
N PHE A 702 -0.80 0.51 -23.94
CA PHE A 702 0.50 1.06 -24.31
C PHE A 702 1.60 0.47 -23.44
N LEU A 703 1.47 0.49 -22.10
CA LEU A 703 2.37 -0.26 -21.22
C LEU A 703 2.41 -1.75 -21.57
N GLN A 704 1.34 -2.36 -22.06
CA GLN A 704 1.25 -3.78 -22.46
C GLN A 704 1.98 -4.00 -23.78
N ARG A 705 1.92 -3.06 -24.73
CA ARG A 705 2.67 -3.08 -26.00
C ARG A 705 4.14 -2.77 -25.78
N VAL A 706 4.47 -1.80 -24.91
CA VAL A 706 5.84 -1.55 -24.42
C VAL A 706 6.37 -2.82 -23.78
N LEU A 707 5.64 -3.40 -22.83
CA LEU A 707 6.03 -4.59 -22.08
C LEU A 707 6.04 -5.86 -22.93
N LEU A 708 5.16 -6.00 -23.92
CA LEU A 708 5.19 -7.09 -24.90
C LEU A 708 6.31 -6.88 -25.91
N GLY A 709 6.63 -5.65 -26.30
CA GLY A 709 7.78 -5.31 -27.14
C GLY A 709 9.09 -5.62 -26.42
N VAL A 710 9.28 -5.06 -25.22
CA VAL A 710 10.36 -5.37 -24.28
C VAL A 710 10.47 -6.87 -24.04
N ASN A 711 9.38 -7.59 -23.74
CA ASN A 711 9.47 -9.04 -23.55
C ASN A 711 9.78 -9.81 -24.84
N LYS A 712 9.21 -9.44 -26.00
CA LYS A 712 9.49 -10.09 -27.29
C LYS A 712 10.93 -9.87 -27.75
N VAL A 713 11.50 -8.70 -27.48
CA VAL A 713 12.79 -8.25 -28.02
C VAL A 713 13.93 -8.41 -27.02
N ALA A 714 13.74 -8.06 -25.74
CA ALA A 714 14.75 -8.16 -24.69
C ALA A 714 14.72 -9.50 -23.92
N HIS A 715 13.61 -10.26 -23.97
CA HIS A 715 13.45 -11.55 -23.26
C HIS A 715 13.04 -12.69 -24.20
N ALA A 716 13.69 -12.75 -25.37
CA ALA A 716 13.33 -13.55 -26.54
C ALA A 716 13.47 -15.09 -26.43
N ASP A 717 13.30 -15.69 -25.24
CA ASP A 717 13.25 -17.15 -25.06
C ASP A 717 11.97 -17.77 -25.65
N SER A 718 10.91 -16.97 -25.86
CA SER A 718 9.59 -17.45 -26.33
C SER A 718 9.39 -17.37 -27.85
N PHE A 719 10.03 -16.42 -28.54
CA PHE A 719 9.87 -16.19 -29.98
C PHE A 719 11.20 -15.75 -30.65
N PRO A 720 12.27 -16.56 -30.57
CA PRO A 720 13.58 -16.19 -31.13
C PRO A 720 13.54 -15.92 -32.65
N ARG A 721 12.50 -16.40 -33.35
CA ARG A 721 12.30 -16.21 -34.78
C ARG A 721 11.90 -14.79 -35.16
N GLU A 722 10.94 -14.16 -34.47
CA GLU A 722 10.48 -12.80 -34.81
C GLU A 722 11.61 -11.77 -34.59
N LYS A 723 12.38 -11.94 -33.50
CA LYS A 723 13.57 -11.12 -33.26
C LYS A 723 14.63 -11.36 -34.33
N ALA A 724 14.98 -12.62 -34.64
CA ALA A 724 15.98 -12.92 -35.66
C ALA A 724 15.55 -12.46 -37.08
N GLU A 725 14.24 -12.42 -37.38
CA GLU A 725 13.71 -11.86 -38.63
C GLU A 725 13.86 -10.33 -38.65
N LEU A 726 13.50 -9.61 -37.57
CA LEU A 726 13.70 -8.14 -37.47
C LEU A 726 15.18 -7.71 -37.41
N ASP A 727 16.01 -8.44 -36.67
CA ASP A 727 17.46 -8.24 -36.60
C ASP A 727 18.09 -8.55 -37.97
N GLY A 728 17.61 -9.59 -38.66
CA GLY A 728 18.05 -9.96 -40.01
C GLY A 728 17.65 -8.95 -41.09
N GLU A 729 16.44 -8.39 -41.01
CA GLU A 729 16.03 -7.25 -41.84
C GLU A 729 16.90 -6.03 -41.55
N THR A 730 17.13 -5.69 -40.28
CA THR A 730 17.95 -4.55 -39.86
C THR A 730 19.40 -4.69 -40.34
N GLU A 731 20.02 -5.86 -40.16
CA GLU A 731 21.34 -6.19 -40.70
C GLU A 731 21.35 -6.10 -42.24
N GLY A 732 20.27 -6.54 -42.91
CA GLY A 732 20.08 -6.35 -44.35
C GLY A 732 20.08 -4.87 -44.76
N TYR A 733 19.36 -4.02 -44.03
CA TYR A 733 19.35 -2.56 -44.23
C TYR A 733 20.72 -1.93 -43.95
N LEU A 734 21.41 -2.32 -42.87
CA LEU A 734 22.75 -1.83 -42.53
C LEU A 734 23.76 -2.21 -43.62
N GLN A 735 23.78 -3.48 -44.05
CA GLN A 735 24.62 -3.93 -45.18
C GLN A 735 24.29 -3.19 -46.47
N GLN A 736 23.01 -2.91 -46.74
CA GLN A 736 22.61 -2.15 -47.93
C GLN A 736 23.02 -0.67 -47.83
N ASN A 737 22.92 -0.06 -46.65
CA ASN A 737 23.39 1.30 -46.39
C ASN A 737 24.91 1.40 -46.57
N VAL A 738 25.69 0.42 -46.09
CA VAL A 738 27.14 0.34 -46.32
C VAL A 738 27.47 0.16 -47.81
N LYS A 739 26.68 -0.62 -48.58
CA LYS A 739 26.83 -0.70 -50.04
C LYS A 739 26.53 0.63 -50.72
N ASP A 740 25.51 1.34 -50.28
CA ASP A 740 25.12 2.65 -50.82
C ASP A 740 26.19 3.72 -50.52
N ILE A 741 26.71 3.78 -49.29
CA ILE A 741 27.84 4.67 -48.92
C ILE A 741 29.05 4.38 -49.82
N LYS A 742 29.43 3.11 -50.00
CA LYS A 742 30.54 2.71 -50.89
C LYS A 742 30.26 3.07 -52.35
N ARG A 743 29.01 2.95 -52.81
CA ARG A 743 28.59 3.36 -54.16
C ARG A 743 28.67 4.87 -54.34
N ALA A 744 28.19 5.65 -53.38
CA ALA A 744 28.24 7.11 -53.39
C ALA A 744 29.69 7.63 -53.34
N GLN A 745 30.56 7.01 -52.54
CA GLN A 745 32.00 7.27 -52.56
C GLN A 745 32.58 7.05 -53.97
N LYS A 746 32.32 5.88 -54.57
CA LYS A 746 32.83 5.56 -55.91
C LYS A 746 32.29 6.50 -56.99
N GLU A 747 31.03 6.96 -56.87
CA GLU A 747 30.42 7.87 -57.84
C GLU A 747 30.95 9.30 -57.74
N ILE A 748 31.26 9.79 -56.53
CA ILE A 748 31.73 11.16 -56.32
C ILE A 748 33.26 11.29 -56.41
N PHE A 749 34.01 10.29 -55.92
CA PHE A 749 35.48 10.31 -55.89
C PHE A 749 36.13 9.47 -56.99
N GLY A 750 35.37 8.65 -57.72
CA GLY A 750 35.89 7.67 -58.70
C GLY A 750 36.52 6.43 -58.06
N HIS A 751 36.66 6.39 -56.72
CA HIS A 751 37.30 5.31 -55.95
C HIS A 751 36.68 5.21 -54.55
N TYR A 752 37.02 4.16 -53.80
CA TYR A 752 36.66 4.03 -52.39
C TYR A 752 37.66 4.78 -51.52
N LEU A 753 37.17 5.62 -50.62
CA LEU A 753 38.01 6.39 -49.70
C LEU A 753 38.78 5.45 -48.76
N LYS A 754 40.04 5.79 -48.49
CA LYS A 754 40.85 5.16 -47.45
C LYS A 754 40.47 5.71 -46.06
N PRO A 755 40.70 4.96 -44.97
CA PRO A 755 40.55 5.50 -43.61
C PRO A 755 41.36 6.79 -43.44
N GLY A 756 40.74 7.85 -42.91
CA GLY A 756 41.37 9.17 -42.76
C GLY A 756 41.39 10.06 -44.01
N GLU A 757 41.02 9.55 -45.20
CA GLU A 757 41.06 10.34 -46.44
C GLU A 757 39.96 11.40 -46.52
N PHE A 758 38.78 11.11 -45.95
CA PHE A 758 37.70 12.08 -45.80
C PHE A 758 38.08 13.18 -44.80
N ASP A 759 38.61 12.77 -43.64
CA ASP A 759 39.00 13.66 -42.54
C ASP A 759 40.16 14.60 -42.94
N GLY A 760 40.99 14.18 -43.90
CA GLY A 760 42.06 14.98 -44.51
C GLY A 760 41.59 16.01 -45.54
N MET A 761 40.29 16.06 -45.89
CA MET A 761 39.75 17.09 -46.79
C MET A 761 39.49 18.40 -46.04
N ASP A 762 39.49 19.52 -46.76
CA ASP A 762 39.05 20.81 -46.21
C ASP A 762 37.60 20.73 -45.67
N PRO A 763 37.27 21.31 -44.50
CA PRO A 763 35.94 21.16 -43.89
C PRO A 763 34.77 21.57 -44.79
N LYS A 764 34.94 22.61 -45.63
CA LYS A 764 33.90 23.01 -46.58
C LYS A 764 33.70 21.94 -47.66
N ARG A 765 34.79 21.34 -48.12
CA ARG A 765 34.76 20.23 -49.09
C ARG A 765 34.22 18.94 -48.47
N GLN A 766 34.48 18.67 -47.19
CA GLN A 766 33.84 17.57 -46.45
C GLN A 766 32.32 17.75 -46.45
N GLN A 767 31.82 18.93 -46.05
CA GLN A 767 30.39 19.23 -46.04
C GLN A 767 29.77 19.12 -47.45
N GLU A 768 30.30 19.83 -48.45
CA GLU A 768 29.80 19.79 -49.83
C GLU A 768 29.79 18.37 -50.43
N THR A 769 30.68 17.49 -49.97
CA THR A 769 30.74 16.11 -50.45
C THR A 769 29.81 15.18 -49.68
N SER A 770 29.69 15.36 -48.36
CA SER A 770 28.69 14.66 -47.54
C SER A 770 27.28 14.94 -48.06
N GLU A 771 26.93 16.20 -48.30
CA GLU A 771 25.63 16.58 -48.87
C GLU A 771 25.36 15.92 -50.24
N LYS A 772 26.39 15.75 -51.09
CA LYS A 772 26.26 15.02 -52.36
C LYS A 772 26.07 13.52 -52.16
N MET A 773 26.81 12.91 -51.23
CA MET A 773 26.65 11.49 -50.87
C MET A 773 25.23 11.22 -50.34
N ILE A 774 24.74 12.05 -49.41
CA ILE A 774 23.40 11.96 -48.84
C ILE A 774 22.33 12.07 -49.94
N LYS A 775 22.44 13.04 -50.86
CA LYS A 775 21.50 13.19 -51.99
C LYS A 775 21.47 11.97 -52.92
N LEU A 776 22.61 11.37 -53.23
CA LEU A 776 22.65 10.12 -54.02
C LEU A 776 22.01 8.95 -53.27
N MET A 777 22.32 8.81 -51.97
CA MET A 777 21.76 7.73 -51.13
C MET A 777 20.25 7.88 -50.95
N GLN A 778 19.74 9.10 -50.74
CA GLN A 778 18.30 9.41 -50.71
C GLN A 778 17.62 9.00 -52.02
N LYS A 779 18.18 9.43 -53.17
CA LYS A 779 17.68 9.05 -54.49
C LYS A 779 17.58 7.53 -54.68
N TRP A 780 18.62 6.76 -54.30
CA TRP A 780 18.57 5.29 -54.42
C TRP A 780 17.59 4.63 -53.43
N ARG A 781 17.37 5.23 -52.25
CA ARG A 781 16.33 4.78 -51.31
C ARG A 781 14.92 5.07 -51.84
N GLU A 782 14.73 6.16 -52.60
CA GLU A 782 13.47 6.47 -53.29
C GLU A 782 13.24 5.55 -54.50
N GLU A 783 14.24 5.35 -55.35
CA GLU A 783 14.16 4.42 -56.49
C GLU A 783 13.83 2.99 -56.06
N ARG A 784 14.41 2.50 -54.95
CA ARG A 784 14.04 1.18 -54.40
C ARG A 784 12.62 1.16 -53.86
N ARG A 785 12.21 2.13 -53.03
CA ARG A 785 10.83 2.20 -52.50
C ARG A 785 9.79 2.26 -53.62
N ALA A 786 10.05 2.99 -54.71
CA ALA A 786 9.18 3.01 -55.88
C ALA A 786 9.05 1.62 -56.53
N LYS A 787 10.18 0.92 -56.72
CA LYS A 787 10.21 -0.45 -57.28
C LYS A 787 9.54 -1.48 -56.35
N ASP A 788 9.72 -1.36 -55.04
CA ASP A 788 9.12 -2.27 -54.06
C ASP A 788 7.59 -2.09 -54.01
N LEU A 789 7.08 -0.87 -54.19
CA LEU A 789 5.66 -0.58 -54.37
C LEU A 789 5.11 -1.18 -55.68
N GLU A 790 5.80 -0.99 -56.81
CA GLU A 790 5.45 -1.62 -58.10
C GLU A 790 5.41 -3.16 -58.01
N GLU A 791 6.32 -3.78 -57.26
CA GLU A 791 6.35 -5.24 -57.04
C GLU A 791 5.30 -5.76 -56.05
N HIS A 792 4.67 -4.88 -55.26
CA HIS A 792 3.60 -5.25 -54.33
C HIS A 792 2.22 -5.11 -54.99
N ASP A 793 1.95 -3.98 -55.67
CA ASP A 793 0.71 -3.76 -56.40
C ASP A 793 0.48 -4.81 -57.52
N GLY A 794 1.56 -5.40 -58.04
CA GLY A 794 1.51 -6.47 -59.04
C GLY A 794 1.22 -7.89 -58.53
N LYS A 795 1.02 -8.10 -57.21
CA LYS A 795 0.82 -9.44 -56.62
C LYS A 795 -0.57 -9.70 -56.02
N ASP A 796 -1.40 -8.68 -55.87
CA ASP A 796 -2.78 -8.78 -55.33
C ASP A 796 -3.86 -8.83 -56.45
N PHE A 797 -3.50 -9.30 -57.66
CA PHE A 797 -4.38 -9.48 -58.83
C PHE A 797 -4.30 -10.89 -59.44
#